data_AF-A0A1A8ZQK8-F1
#
_entry.id   AF-A0A1A8ZQK8-F1
#
_cell.length_a   1.000
_cell.length_b   1.000
_cell.length_c   1.000
_cell.angle_alpha   90.00
_cell.angle_beta   90.00
_cell.angle_gamma   90.00
#
_symmetry.space_group_name_H-M   'P 1'
#
loop_
_entity.id
_entity.type
_entity.pdbx_description
1 polymer ?
#
loop_
_entity_poly.entity_id
_entity_poly.type
_entity_poly.pdbx_seq_one_letter_code
_entity_poly.pdbx_strand_id
1 'polypeptide(L)'
;MDTTEGENMITKYIIVTGGNMSGLGKGTAMSSMGVLLLTKNILLTTIKIDPYLNIDAGTMSPYEHGEVYVLEDGGEVDLDLGNYERFLNIKLSYKNNITSGKIYEEVIRKERKGEYLGKTVQVVPHVTDVIQKWIKNVIDDNVKKMKKEYKIVSLNKIPCICLIEVGGTVGDIESAVYLEALQQLINNVNSDDVCLCHLSYVPIIGNLREQKTKPAQHSVKTLREAGLKPDFIFCRCEEPLTDEAIQKISLFSQVKKEHVISLHDTSNVYKVPLILEHQNFSINVLKKLNLQNIVLKNKVQITPYSFNTWKQLSDRYESSNECVVIGIVGKYTASNDTYLSIISSLVHACIECGFKLVIKYINSSHLSLKKKNKKKNIDLKRKAKKYSYDTFLKVNTTQKHLFVDDTTSDEDYDRKRRIKYEHAWDTLKSVDGVLVPGGFGTRGIEGKYLSSKYCRLHNIPYLGICLGMQTAVIDVTRQFLNKFANSEEFEDVLEVQSNSDDDIVHKKKGEFQKRAYDNVEEDVTIIHKRGKQQHITTSHVKEDEDLHNSTDTRTSLKDAPLRSEQTLDSNNEQGEVNNSYYGKMEISHSSKNHYKEDILNKQDEVSQNGEIISPLPYQQSIDDIPKKLADPALQEKIKLMGIQDYYRSIEEIDNNNVIISMSEFKGDDNKGGTMRLGVKQSTIIDKDSLTYKSYDEATYIFERHRHRFEINPKYVPLLESVGLSFVAKDVESVRMEICEIKNLDFYVGVQFHPEFTSRPFKANPIFLAFILASKGKLKDRLNKFGNKLCSGSLYA
;
A
#
# COMPACT_ATOMS: atom_id res chain seq x y z
N MET A 1 2.72 -1.29 54.09
CA MET A 1 4.13 -1.01 53.72
C MET A 1 4.26 -1.58 52.32
N ASP A 2 3.97 -0.79 51.29
CA ASP A 2 3.65 -1.31 49.95
C ASP A 2 4.38 -0.50 48.87
N THR A 3 5.71 -0.50 48.96
CA THR A 3 6.60 0.33 48.13
C THR A 3 7.88 -0.44 47.78
N THR A 4 7.85 -1.35 46.79
CA THR A 4 9.10 -1.92 46.21
C THR A 4 9.04 -2.53 44.79
N GLU A 5 7.89 -2.66 44.10
CA GLU A 5 7.83 -3.41 42.82
C GLU A 5 7.88 -2.56 41.51
N GLY A 6 7.80 -1.23 41.60
CA GLY A 6 7.64 -0.36 40.41
C GLY A 6 8.93 0.05 39.67
N GLU A 7 10.00 0.40 40.40
CA GLU A 7 10.93 1.48 39.99
C GLU A 7 12.16 1.09 39.13
N ASN A 8 12.11 -0.06 38.43
CA ASN A 8 13.26 -0.60 37.71
C ASN A 8 13.39 -0.21 36.22
N MET A 9 12.50 0.62 35.67
CA MET A 9 12.50 0.94 34.25
C MET A 9 12.33 2.44 34.02
N ILE A 10 13.24 3.03 33.25
CA ILE A 10 13.28 4.48 33.01
C ILE A 10 12.66 4.75 31.64
N THR A 11 11.46 5.33 31.63
CA THR A 11 10.82 5.81 30.41
C THR A 11 11.41 7.16 30.01
N LYS A 12 11.91 7.25 28.78
CA LYS A 12 12.35 8.48 28.12
C LYS A 12 11.58 8.64 26.80
N TYR A 13 11.52 9.85 26.26
CA TYR A 13 10.77 10.17 25.05
C TYR A 13 11.69 10.81 24.00
N ILE A 14 11.56 10.41 22.73
CA ILE A 14 12.07 11.18 21.61
C ILE A 14 10.91 11.50 20.68
N ILE A 15 10.59 12.78 20.53
CA ILE A 15 9.50 13.25 19.69
C ILE A 15 10.10 13.72 18.36
N VAL A 16 9.48 13.34 17.23
CA VAL A 16 9.87 13.72 15.87
C VAL A 16 8.72 14.47 15.21
N THR A 17 8.96 15.72 14.83
CA THR A 17 7.96 16.60 14.19
C THR A 17 8.30 16.93 12.74
N GLY A 18 7.28 17.01 11.90
CA GLY A 18 7.41 17.41 10.49
C GLY A 18 7.51 18.92 10.29
N GLY A 19 8.49 19.35 9.51
CA GLY A 19 8.68 20.72 9.07
C GLY A 19 7.88 21.06 7.82
N ASN A 20 8.47 21.82 6.90
CA ASN A 20 7.78 22.49 5.79
C ASN A 20 6.95 21.62 4.82
N MET A 21 7.13 20.29 4.79
CA MET A 21 6.51 19.40 3.81
C MET A 21 6.23 18.01 4.42
N SER A 22 5.18 17.36 3.94
CA SER A 22 5.00 15.92 4.05
C SER A 22 6.02 15.16 3.17
N GLY A 23 6.13 13.84 3.32
CA GLY A 23 7.02 13.01 2.48
C GLY A 23 8.54 13.14 2.72
N LEU A 24 9.01 14.06 3.58
CA LEU A 24 10.44 14.30 3.85
C LEU A 24 11.22 13.12 4.49
N GLY A 25 10.57 11.97 4.74
CA GLY A 25 11.19 10.78 5.33
C GLY A 25 11.18 10.75 6.86
N LYS A 26 10.12 11.26 7.52
CA LYS A 26 9.96 11.19 9.00
C LYS A 26 10.13 9.77 9.54
N GLY A 27 9.38 8.81 8.99
CA GLY A 27 9.49 7.39 9.36
C GLY A 27 10.89 6.81 9.14
N THR A 28 11.56 7.15 8.03
CA THR A 28 12.95 6.72 7.76
C THR A 28 13.94 7.30 8.77
N ALA A 29 13.81 8.58 9.10
CA ALA A 29 14.66 9.24 10.10
C ALA A 29 14.47 8.63 11.49
N MET A 30 13.23 8.51 11.96
CA MET A 30 12.94 7.94 13.28
C MET A 30 13.30 6.45 13.39
N SER A 31 13.07 5.67 12.33
CA SER A 31 13.56 4.29 12.22
C SER A 31 15.09 4.22 12.35
N SER A 32 15.79 5.11 11.67
CA SER A 32 17.26 5.13 11.66
C SER A 32 17.86 5.55 13.01
N MET A 33 17.21 6.48 13.71
CA MET A 33 17.53 6.83 15.09
C MET A 33 17.36 5.62 16.02
N GLY A 34 16.25 4.88 15.86
CA GLY A 34 15.97 3.68 16.64
C GLY A 34 16.97 2.55 16.41
N VAL A 35 17.41 2.31 15.17
CA VAL A 35 18.50 1.35 14.86
C VAL A 35 19.74 1.66 15.68
N LEU A 36 20.18 2.92 15.74
CA LEU A 36 21.34 3.30 16.55
C LEU A 36 21.13 3.00 18.03
N LEU A 37 19.96 3.37 18.58
CA LEU A 37 19.64 3.16 20.00
C LEU A 37 19.55 1.66 20.37
N LEU A 38 19.01 0.81 19.49
CA LEU A 38 19.01 -0.65 19.68
C LEU A 38 20.43 -1.22 19.76
N THR A 39 21.36 -0.77 18.90
CA THR A 39 22.77 -1.21 18.97
C THR A 39 23.50 -0.79 20.24
N LYS A 40 22.92 0.10 21.06
CA LYS A 40 23.40 0.43 22.41
C LYS A 40 22.65 -0.34 23.53
N ASN A 41 21.88 -1.37 23.19
CA ASN A 41 21.01 -2.12 24.12
C ASN A 41 20.07 -1.21 24.92
N ILE A 42 19.17 -0.53 24.21
CA ILE A 42 18.07 0.26 24.78
C ILE A 42 16.74 -0.33 24.29
N LEU A 43 15.76 -0.47 25.19
CA LEU A 43 14.41 -0.92 24.80
C LEU A 43 13.68 0.19 24.06
N LEU A 44 13.01 -0.14 22.96
CA LEU A 44 12.24 0.81 22.16
C LEU A 44 10.77 0.41 22.04
N THR A 45 9.91 1.42 22.09
CA THR A 45 8.53 1.36 21.57
C THR A 45 8.32 2.56 20.66
N THR A 46 7.48 2.43 19.63
CA THR A 46 7.08 3.56 18.77
C THR A 46 5.63 3.93 18.99
N ILE A 47 5.30 5.20 18.79
CA ILE A 47 3.94 5.71 18.62
C ILE A 47 3.94 6.57 17.37
N LYS A 48 2.95 6.36 16.50
CA LYS A 48 2.66 7.19 15.34
C LYS A 48 1.39 7.97 15.61
N ILE A 49 1.46 9.28 15.54
CA ILE A 49 0.32 10.19 15.58
C ILE A 49 -0.01 10.57 14.15
N ASP A 50 -1.25 10.29 13.73
CA ASP A 50 -1.80 10.60 12.43
C ASP A 50 -2.96 11.61 12.59
N PRO A 51 -2.82 12.85 12.09
CA PRO A 51 -3.82 13.87 12.36
C PRO A 51 -5.10 13.73 11.51
N TYR A 52 -5.16 12.77 10.58
CA TYR A 52 -6.33 12.49 9.75
C TYR A 52 -7.54 11.98 10.57
N LEU A 53 -8.75 12.22 10.04
CA LEU A 53 -10.01 11.93 10.73
C LEU A 53 -10.45 10.45 10.72
N ASN A 54 -9.96 9.62 9.80
CA ASN A 54 -10.28 8.18 9.81
C ASN A 54 -9.80 7.51 11.11
N ILE A 55 -10.60 6.56 11.62
CA ILE A 55 -10.25 5.79 12.83
C ILE A 55 -9.01 4.91 12.56
N ASP A 56 -8.97 4.27 11.39
CA ASP A 56 -7.91 3.38 10.91
C ASP A 56 -7.52 3.70 9.45
N ALA A 57 -6.52 2.99 8.92
CA ALA A 57 -6.14 3.08 7.51
C ALA A 57 -6.89 2.09 6.60
N GLY A 58 -7.64 1.13 7.16
CA GLY A 58 -8.23 0.00 6.43
C GLY A 58 -9.25 0.40 5.36
N THR A 59 -9.91 1.54 5.58
CA THR A 59 -10.89 2.14 4.66
C THR A 59 -10.28 3.00 3.54
N MET A 60 -8.99 3.32 3.60
CA MET A 60 -8.33 4.23 2.63
C MET A 60 -8.03 3.54 1.30
N SER A 61 -7.98 4.31 0.20
CA SER A 61 -7.52 3.76 -1.08
C SER A 61 -5.99 3.73 -1.15
N PRO A 62 -5.37 2.63 -1.64
CA PRO A 62 -3.91 2.56 -1.78
C PRO A 62 -3.27 3.49 -2.83
N TYR A 63 -4.04 4.44 -3.35
CA TYR A 63 -3.59 5.50 -4.25
C TYR A 63 -3.40 6.84 -3.52
N GLU A 64 -4.11 7.07 -2.41
CA GLU A 64 -4.11 8.34 -1.68
C GLU A 64 -3.10 8.34 -0.51
N HIS A 65 -3.06 7.24 0.26
CA HIS A 65 -2.24 7.13 1.48
C HIS A 65 -1.22 5.98 1.46
N GLY A 66 -0.95 5.38 0.28
CA GLY A 66 -0.10 4.19 0.17
C GLY A 66 -0.80 2.91 0.65
N GLU A 67 -0.07 1.80 0.73
CA GLU A 67 -0.64 0.52 1.16
C GLU A 67 -1.02 0.48 2.66
N VAL A 68 -2.08 -0.25 3.01
CA VAL A 68 -2.47 -0.50 4.40
C VAL A 68 -1.54 -1.54 5.01
N TYR A 69 -0.84 -1.18 6.09
CA TYR A 69 -0.04 -2.14 6.87
C TYR A 69 -0.90 -2.81 7.94
N VAL A 70 -0.64 -4.08 8.22
CA VAL A 70 -1.43 -4.89 9.19
C VAL A 70 -0.53 -5.37 10.32
N LEU A 71 -0.96 -5.13 11.56
CA LEU A 71 -0.26 -5.51 12.79
C LEU A 71 -0.63 -6.92 13.28
N GLU A 72 0.06 -7.42 14.31
CA GLU A 72 -0.16 -8.78 14.81
C GLU A 72 -1.55 -9.01 15.40
N ASP A 73 -2.10 -7.98 16.06
CA ASP A 73 -3.45 -7.96 16.62
C ASP A 73 -4.56 -7.71 15.58
N GLY A 74 -4.20 -7.53 14.31
CA GLY A 74 -5.11 -7.17 13.23
C GLY A 74 -5.37 -5.67 13.10
N GLY A 75 -4.63 -4.81 13.82
CA GLY A 75 -4.71 -3.36 13.60
C GLY A 75 -4.34 -2.98 12.16
N GLU A 76 -5.27 -2.35 11.45
CA GLU A 76 -5.05 -1.74 10.13
C GLU A 76 -4.50 -0.32 10.31
N VAL A 77 -3.27 -0.07 9.85
CA VAL A 77 -2.50 1.14 10.21
C VAL A 77 -1.74 1.70 9.02
N ASP A 78 -1.27 2.93 9.19
CA ASP A 78 -0.39 3.62 8.24
C ASP A 78 0.94 2.87 8.00
N LEU A 79 1.48 3.06 6.80
CA LEU A 79 2.66 2.40 6.27
C LEU A 79 3.93 2.65 7.10
N ASP A 80 4.08 3.81 7.75
CA ASP A 80 5.26 4.09 8.56
C ASP A 80 5.40 3.17 9.80
N LEU A 81 4.30 2.56 10.29
CA LEU A 81 4.41 1.52 11.33
C LEU A 81 5.10 0.26 10.81
N GLY A 82 4.95 -0.06 9.52
CA GLY A 82 5.68 -1.14 8.87
C GLY A 82 7.18 -0.85 8.72
N ASN A 83 7.55 0.42 8.55
CA ASN A 83 8.95 0.84 8.56
C ASN A 83 9.56 0.63 9.95
N TYR A 84 8.83 0.97 11.02
CA TYR A 84 9.28 0.73 12.40
C TYR A 84 9.43 -0.75 12.76
N GLU A 85 8.46 -1.59 12.45
CA GLU A 85 8.59 -3.04 12.72
C GLU A 85 9.76 -3.66 11.94
N ARG A 86 10.01 -3.22 10.70
CA ARG A 86 11.12 -3.71 9.86
C ARG A 86 12.50 -3.31 10.39
N PHE A 87 12.72 -2.02 10.63
CA PHE A 87 14.03 -1.51 11.02
C PHE A 87 14.38 -1.84 12.46
N LEU A 88 13.38 -1.85 13.36
CA LEU A 88 13.61 -2.01 14.80
C LEU A 88 13.40 -3.45 15.29
N ASN A 89 12.87 -4.34 14.43
CA ASN A 89 12.49 -5.72 14.76
C ASN A 89 11.56 -5.81 15.99
N ILE A 90 10.70 -4.81 16.18
CA ILE A 90 9.69 -4.76 17.24
C ILE A 90 8.32 -5.25 16.75
N LYS A 91 7.42 -5.52 17.71
CA LYS A 91 6.01 -5.85 17.49
C LYS A 91 5.14 -4.69 17.93
N LEU A 92 4.29 -4.18 17.04
CA LEU A 92 3.35 -3.09 17.35
C LEU A 92 1.91 -3.61 17.47
N SER A 93 1.07 -2.81 18.12
CA SER A 93 -0.37 -3.06 18.29
C SER A 93 -1.20 -1.89 17.76
N TYR A 94 -2.48 -2.10 17.48
CA TYR A 94 -3.41 -1.09 16.98
C TYR A 94 -3.40 0.23 17.79
N LYS A 95 -3.14 0.15 19.11
CA LYS A 95 -3.01 1.32 19.99
C LYS A 95 -1.77 2.19 19.71
N ASN A 96 -0.71 1.65 19.08
CA ASN A 96 0.51 2.39 18.74
C ASN A 96 0.29 3.41 17.61
N ASN A 97 -0.79 3.27 16.83
CA ASN A 97 -1.27 4.29 15.89
C ASN A 97 -2.40 5.08 16.55
N ILE A 98 -2.19 6.37 16.75
CA ILE A 98 -3.16 7.34 17.27
C ILE A 98 -3.69 8.13 16.07
N THR A 99 -5.01 8.20 15.89
CA THR A 99 -5.67 9.01 14.84
C THR A 99 -6.60 10.05 15.46
N SER A 100 -6.95 11.10 14.71
CA SER A 100 -8.00 12.03 15.17
C SER A 100 -9.33 11.30 15.36
N GLY A 101 -9.65 10.34 14.48
CA GLY A 101 -10.84 9.49 14.62
C GLY A 101 -10.91 8.76 15.96
N LYS A 102 -9.85 8.02 16.33
CA LYS A 102 -9.74 7.29 17.61
C LYS A 102 -9.91 8.21 18.83
N ILE A 103 -9.25 9.37 18.79
CA ILE A 103 -9.25 10.31 19.92
C ILE A 103 -10.62 10.99 20.08
N TYR A 104 -11.24 11.45 18.99
CA TYR A 104 -12.57 12.05 19.06
C TYR A 104 -13.66 11.02 19.38
N GLU A 105 -13.56 9.79 18.87
CA GLU A 105 -14.46 8.69 19.27
C GLU A 105 -14.40 8.45 20.78
N GLU A 106 -13.20 8.34 21.38
CA GLU A 106 -13.09 8.15 22.82
C GLU A 106 -13.68 9.33 23.60
N VAL A 107 -13.36 10.57 23.22
CA VAL A 107 -13.87 11.79 23.90
C VAL A 107 -15.40 11.89 23.81
N ILE A 108 -16.00 11.63 22.65
CA ILE A 108 -17.46 11.65 22.47
C ILE A 108 -18.11 10.49 23.25
N ARG A 109 -17.53 9.29 23.22
CA ARG A 109 -18.01 8.14 24.00
C ARG A 109 -17.93 8.41 25.52
N LYS A 110 -16.98 9.21 25.98
CA LYS A 110 -16.84 9.64 27.39
C LYS A 110 -17.88 10.70 27.77
N GLU A 111 -18.15 11.66 26.89
CA GLU A 111 -19.24 12.63 27.04
C GLU A 111 -20.59 11.92 27.17
N ARG A 112 -20.93 11.03 26.23
CA ARG A 112 -22.21 10.28 26.26
C ARG A 112 -22.39 9.37 27.46
N LYS A 113 -21.32 8.95 28.13
CA LYS A 113 -21.37 8.20 29.40
C LYS A 113 -21.41 9.08 30.65
N GLY A 114 -21.32 10.40 30.51
CA GLY A 114 -21.25 11.32 31.64
C GLY A 114 -19.89 11.33 32.37
N GLU A 115 -18.83 10.76 31.79
CA GLU A 115 -17.50 10.66 32.43
C GLU A 115 -16.90 12.05 32.76
N TYR A 116 -17.39 13.13 32.13
CA TYR A 116 -17.02 14.53 32.41
C TYR A 116 -17.96 15.26 33.38
N LEU A 117 -18.85 14.54 34.09
CA LEU A 117 -19.76 15.09 35.12
C LEU A 117 -20.67 16.23 34.60
N GLY A 118 -21.12 16.14 33.34
CA GLY A 118 -22.00 17.14 32.71
C GLY A 118 -21.32 18.48 32.35
N LYS A 119 -20.00 18.60 32.50
CA LYS A 119 -19.25 19.79 32.09
C LYS A 119 -19.08 19.86 30.57
N THR A 120 -19.01 21.07 30.03
CA THR A 120 -18.73 21.33 28.61
C THR A 120 -17.36 20.78 28.22
N VAL A 121 -17.35 19.82 27.29
CA VAL A 121 -16.12 19.24 26.74
C VAL A 121 -15.51 20.19 25.69
N GLN A 122 -14.20 20.33 25.71
CA GLN A 122 -13.42 21.26 24.89
C GLN A 122 -12.07 20.65 24.50
N VAL A 123 -11.46 21.09 23.39
CA VAL A 123 -10.18 20.58 22.88
C VAL A 123 -9.09 20.59 23.97
N VAL A 124 -8.89 21.74 24.62
CA VAL A 124 -8.07 21.85 25.81
C VAL A 124 -9.00 21.95 27.04
N PRO A 125 -8.73 21.26 28.16
CA PRO A 125 -7.77 20.16 28.30
C PRO A 125 -8.29 18.82 27.80
N HIS A 126 -9.58 18.64 27.52
CA HIS A 126 -10.20 17.30 27.49
C HIS A 126 -9.68 16.36 26.39
N VAL A 127 -9.31 16.90 25.22
CA VAL A 127 -8.74 16.11 24.11
C VAL A 127 -7.23 15.92 24.32
N THR A 128 -6.52 16.96 24.77
CA THR A 128 -5.07 16.88 25.06
C THR A 128 -4.77 15.95 26.24
N ASP A 129 -5.66 15.87 27.23
CA ASP A 129 -5.65 14.91 28.32
C ASP A 129 -5.77 13.46 27.82
N VAL A 130 -6.68 13.21 26.86
CA VAL A 130 -6.88 11.86 26.30
C VAL A 130 -5.67 11.44 25.49
N ILE A 131 -5.08 12.33 24.68
CA ILE A 131 -3.82 12.08 23.95
C ILE A 131 -2.68 11.73 24.92
N GLN A 132 -2.46 12.53 25.96
CA GLN A 132 -1.41 12.28 26.98
C GLN A 132 -1.62 10.94 27.71
N LYS A 133 -2.87 10.64 28.11
CA LYS A 133 -3.22 9.37 28.78
C LYS A 133 -3.06 8.17 27.84
N TRP A 134 -3.42 8.31 26.56
CA TRP A 134 -3.21 7.26 25.55
C TRP A 134 -1.73 6.95 25.36
N ILE A 135 -0.88 7.98 25.16
CA ILE A 135 0.57 7.83 25.02
C ILE A 135 1.15 7.07 26.21
N LYS A 136 0.81 7.46 27.45
CA LYS A 136 1.27 6.78 28.66
C LYS A 136 0.80 5.32 28.72
N ASN A 137 -0.50 5.06 28.48
CA ASN A 137 -1.06 3.71 28.52
C ASN A 137 -0.42 2.76 27.51
N VAL A 138 -0.11 3.24 26.30
CA VAL A 138 0.57 2.45 25.25
C VAL A 138 1.99 2.09 25.66
N ILE A 139 2.72 3.05 26.24
CA ILE A 139 4.06 2.80 26.78
C ILE A 139 3.97 1.77 27.91
N ASP A 140 3.11 1.97 28.91
CA ASP A 140 2.97 1.06 30.05
C ASP A 140 2.60 -0.37 29.62
N ASP A 141 1.71 -0.54 28.63
CA ASP A 141 1.37 -1.85 28.06
C ASP A 141 2.55 -2.50 27.33
N ASN A 142 3.30 -1.75 26.53
CA ASN A 142 4.46 -2.30 25.80
C ASN A 142 5.66 -2.56 26.72
N VAL A 143 5.83 -1.76 27.77
CA VAL A 143 6.79 -2.00 28.87
C VAL A 143 6.50 -3.34 29.56
N LYS A 144 5.23 -3.64 29.87
CA LYS A 144 4.83 -4.94 30.45
C LYS A 144 5.13 -6.11 29.50
N LYS A 145 4.85 -5.97 28.20
CA LYS A 145 5.18 -6.98 27.18
C LYS A 145 6.69 -7.23 27.12
N MET A 146 7.50 -6.17 26.96
CA MET A 146 8.96 -6.28 26.85
C MET A 146 9.61 -6.88 28.10
N LYS A 147 9.15 -6.54 29.31
CA LYS A 147 9.65 -7.18 30.55
C LYS A 147 9.49 -8.70 30.53
N LYS A 148 8.36 -9.21 30.01
CA LYS A 148 8.10 -10.65 29.86
C LYS A 148 8.92 -11.28 28.73
N GLU A 149 9.02 -10.62 27.59
CA GLU A 149 9.71 -11.08 26.39
C GLU A 149 11.23 -11.23 26.62
N TYR A 150 11.88 -10.17 27.11
CA TYR A 150 13.32 -10.14 27.40
C TYR A 150 13.68 -10.73 28.77
N LYS A 151 12.73 -11.37 29.47
CA LYS A 151 12.89 -12.04 30.78
C LYS A 151 13.60 -11.15 31.83
N ILE A 152 13.21 -9.88 31.91
CA ILE A 152 13.90 -8.86 32.69
C ILE A 152 13.65 -9.06 34.18
N VAL A 153 14.68 -9.54 34.89
CA VAL A 153 14.69 -9.65 36.36
C VAL A 153 14.96 -8.28 37.00
N SER A 154 14.26 -7.98 38.08
CA SER A 154 14.06 -6.66 38.70
C SER A 154 15.25 -6.07 39.49
N LEU A 155 16.48 -6.21 38.97
CA LEU A 155 17.71 -5.85 39.70
C LEU A 155 18.52 -4.68 39.10
N ASN A 156 18.17 -4.18 37.91
CA ASN A 156 18.89 -3.07 37.27
C ASN A 156 17.92 -2.05 36.64
N LYS A 157 18.27 -0.77 36.71
CA LYS A 157 17.55 0.29 35.99
C LYS A 157 17.82 0.18 34.49
N ILE A 158 16.79 -0.18 33.72
CA ILE A 158 16.89 -0.36 32.26
C ILE A 158 16.20 0.81 31.54
N PRO A 159 16.85 1.42 30.52
CA PRO A 159 16.25 2.51 29.75
C PRO A 159 15.26 1.97 28.70
N CYS A 160 14.12 2.63 28.61
CA CYS A 160 13.11 2.43 27.58
C CYS A 160 12.81 3.78 26.91
N ILE A 161 13.03 3.88 25.59
CA ILE A 161 12.73 5.10 24.84
C ILE A 161 11.46 4.88 24.02
N CYS A 162 10.46 5.74 24.23
CA CYS A 162 9.34 5.88 23.31
C CYS A 162 9.72 6.85 22.20
N LEU A 163 9.76 6.38 20.95
CA LEU A 163 9.89 7.23 19.77
C LEU A 163 8.47 7.64 19.33
N ILE A 164 8.16 8.93 19.31
CA ILE A 164 6.84 9.46 18.94
C ILE A 164 6.98 10.27 17.66
N GLU A 165 6.36 9.81 16.56
CA GLU A 165 6.28 10.59 15.33
C GLU A 165 4.96 11.38 15.29
N VAL A 166 5.05 12.66 14.94
CA VAL A 166 3.90 13.51 14.62
C VAL A 166 3.76 13.62 13.10
N GLY A 167 2.67 13.06 12.57
CA GLY A 167 2.22 13.17 11.18
C GLY A 167 1.92 14.61 10.76
N GLY A 168 1.55 14.81 9.50
CA GLY A 168 1.34 16.16 8.94
C GLY A 168 2.60 17.04 9.00
N THR A 169 2.40 18.35 9.08
CA THR A 169 3.43 19.39 9.25
C THR A 169 3.12 20.32 10.42
N VAL A 170 4.11 21.12 10.87
CA VAL A 170 3.89 22.21 11.83
C VAL A 170 3.18 23.40 11.16
N GLY A 171 2.10 23.86 11.78
CA GLY A 171 1.23 24.91 11.23
C GLY A 171 -0.09 24.40 10.66
N ASP A 172 -0.22 23.09 10.41
CA ASP A 172 -1.49 22.48 10.04
C ASP A 172 -2.51 22.54 11.18
N ILE A 173 -3.77 22.84 10.86
CA ILE A 173 -4.89 22.84 11.81
C ILE A 173 -5.06 21.45 12.43
N GLU A 174 -4.90 20.39 11.64
CA GLU A 174 -5.04 19.01 12.09
C GLU A 174 -3.96 18.61 13.12
N SER A 175 -2.71 19.05 12.90
CA SER A 175 -1.57 18.79 13.80
C SER A 175 -1.64 19.59 15.10
N ALA A 176 -2.32 20.75 15.12
CA ALA A 176 -2.25 21.72 16.21
C ALA A 176 -2.63 21.13 17.59
N VAL A 177 -3.69 20.31 17.66
CA VAL A 177 -4.13 19.65 18.91
C VAL A 177 -3.07 18.70 19.47
N TYR A 178 -2.29 18.05 18.60
CA TYR A 178 -1.22 17.14 19.00
C TYR A 178 0.04 17.87 19.45
N LEU A 179 0.38 18.99 18.79
CA LEU A 179 1.49 19.84 19.23
C LEU A 179 1.20 20.43 20.63
N GLU A 180 -0.02 20.89 20.88
CA GLU A 180 -0.46 21.35 22.21
C GLU A 180 -0.45 20.22 23.25
N ALA A 181 -0.96 19.03 22.93
CA ALA A 181 -0.92 17.88 23.83
C ALA A 181 0.53 17.44 24.18
N LEU A 182 1.46 17.55 23.23
CA LEU A 182 2.88 17.24 23.43
C LEU A 182 3.62 18.37 24.18
N GLN A 183 3.22 19.63 24.00
CA GLN A 183 3.70 20.76 24.80
C GLN A 183 3.35 20.54 26.28
N GLN A 184 2.10 20.18 26.56
CA GLN A 184 1.63 19.86 27.91
C GLN A 184 2.37 18.63 28.47
N LEU A 185 2.56 17.57 27.67
CA LEU A 185 3.34 16.40 28.06
C LEU A 185 4.78 16.76 28.46
N ILE A 186 5.45 17.61 27.67
CA ILE A 186 6.84 18.05 27.93
C ILE A 186 6.95 18.85 29.22
N ASN A 187 5.97 19.70 29.52
CA ASN A 187 5.92 20.46 30.78
C ASN A 187 5.66 19.58 32.02
N ASN A 188 5.09 18.39 31.82
CA ASN A 188 4.74 17.43 32.87
C ASN A 188 5.84 16.39 33.19
N VAL A 189 7.02 16.48 32.56
CA VAL A 189 8.15 15.54 32.73
C VAL A 189 9.49 16.28 32.83
N ASN A 190 10.58 15.60 33.21
CA ASN A 190 11.87 16.27 33.39
C ASN A 190 12.50 16.68 32.04
N SER A 191 13.33 17.72 32.05
CA SER A 191 13.99 18.23 30.83
C SER A 191 15.05 17.29 30.24
N ASP A 192 15.48 16.27 31.00
CA ASP A 192 16.28 15.12 30.54
C ASP A 192 15.43 13.87 30.26
N ASP A 193 14.11 13.90 30.45
CA ASP A 193 13.21 12.81 30.05
C ASP A 193 12.79 12.87 28.58
N VAL A 194 12.85 14.04 27.93
CA VAL A 194 12.40 14.25 26.55
C VAL A 194 13.49 14.84 25.67
N CYS A 195 13.59 14.38 24.43
CA CYS A 195 14.35 15.00 23.35
C CYS A 195 13.45 15.31 22.14
N LEU A 196 13.38 16.56 21.70
CA LEU A 196 12.59 16.95 20.51
C LEU A 196 13.48 17.10 19.27
N CYS A 197 13.19 16.30 18.24
CA CYS A 197 13.80 16.38 16.92
C CYS A 197 12.81 16.98 15.92
N HIS A 198 13.27 17.89 15.06
CA HIS A 198 12.44 18.54 14.04
C HIS A 198 13.02 18.34 12.64
N LEU A 199 12.29 17.68 11.74
CA LEU A 199 12.73 17.38 10.38
C LEU A 199 12.23 18.42 9.39
N SER A 200 13.14 19.20 8.82
CA SER A 200 12.85 20.25 7.84
C SER A 200 13.63 20.06 6.54
N TYR A 201 13.18 20.71 5.46
CA TYR A 201 13.82 20.66 4.15
C TYR A 201 14.80 21.82 3.95
N VAL A 202 15.95 21.54 3.34
CA VAL A 202 16.96 22.52 2.92
C VAL A 202 17.21 22.32 1.42
N PRO A 203 16.43 22.99 0.55
CA PRO A 203 16.56 22.85 -0.90
C PRO A 203 17.86 23.49 -1.43
N ILE A 204 18.36 22.92 -2.52
CA ILE A 204 19.39 23.52 -3.38
C ILE A 204 18.67 24.32 -4.47
N ILE A 205 19.01 25.62 -4.65
CA ILE A 205 18.29 26.49 -5.60
C ILE A 205 19.24 27.25 -6.53
N GLY A 206 18.91 27.22 -7.83
CA GLY A 206 19.56 27.99 -8.89
C GLY A 206 20.88 27.41 -9.39
N ASN A 207 21.41 27.98 -10.47
CA ASN A 207 22.61 27.48 -11.16
C ASN A 207 23.87 27.48 -10.28
N LEU A 208 23.90 28.30 -9.23
CA LEU A 208 24.99 28.35 -8.24
C LEU A 208 24.88 27.26 -7.15
N ARG A 209 23.81 26.44 -7.18
CA ARG A 209 23.52 25.33 -6.25
C ARG A 209 23.66 25.71 -4.77
N GLU A 210 23.11 26.87 -4.40
CA GLU A 210 23.16 27.36 -3.02
C GLU A 210 22.11 26.65 -2.13
N GLN A 211 22.53 26.14 -0.97
CA GLN A 211 21.65 25.53 0.02
C GLN A 211 20.83 26.60 0.78
N LYS A 212 19.54 26.72 0.46
CA LYS A 212 18.66 27.73 1.02
C LYS A 212 18.07 27.27 2.35
N THR A 213 18.67 27.73 3.45
CA THR A 213 18.27 27.38 4.83
C THR A 213 16.98 28.07 5.32
N LYS A 214 16.36 28.94 4.52
CA LYS A 214 15.17 29.72 4.93
C LYS A 214 13.95 28.86 5.32
N PRO A 215 13.57 27.78 4.60
CA PRO A 215 12.44 26.95 5.01
C PRO A 215 12.59 26.42 6.45
N ALA A 216 13.78 25.93 6.81
CA ALA A 216 14.09 25.49 8.18
C ALA A 216 13.99 26.60 9.24
N GLN A 217 14.38 27.83 8.91
CA GLN A 217 14.23 28.98 9.82
C GLN A 217 12.75 29.28 10.11
N HIS A 218 11.89 29.25 9.07
CA HIS A 218 10.45 29.45 9.23
C HIS A 218 9.78 28.25 9.93
N SER A 219 10.18 27.03 9.60
CA SER A 219 9.68 25.78 10.21
C SER A 219 9.90 25.76 11.72
N VAL A 220 11.12 26.10 12.17
CA VAL A 220 11.44 26.19 13.60
C VAL A 220 10.72 27.36 14.27
N LYS A 221 10.46 28.47 13.57
CA LYS A 221 9.62 29.56 14.09
C LYS A 221 8.21 29.05 14.40
N THR A 222 7.55 28.38 13.46
CA THR A 222 6.18 27.88 13.65
C THR A 222 6.10 26.78 14.73
N LEU A 223 7.09 25.90 14.83
CA LEU A 223 7.20 24.94 15.94
C LEU A 223 7.26 25.66 17.32
N ARG A 224 8.01 26.76 17.41
CA ARG A 224 8.11 27.58 18.64
C ARG A 224 6.86 28.41 18.94
N GLU A 225 6.11 28.81 17.90
CA GLU A 225 4.80 29.47 18.05
C GLU A 225 3.78 28.49 18.66
N ALA A 226 3.90 27.19 18.39
CA ALA A 226 3.20 26.11 19.10
C ALA A 226 3.86 25.73 20.45
N GLY A 227 4.69 26.59 21.04
CA GLY A 227 5.31 26.40 22.35
C GLY A 227 6.44 25.36 22.44
N LEU A 228 6.84 24.76 21.31
CA LEU A 228 7.80 23.65 21.28
C LEU A 228 9.21 24.13 20.88
N LYS A 229 10.23 23.78 21.68
CA LYS A 229 11.64 24.08 21.37
C LYS A 229 12.39 22.79 20.98
N PRO A 230 12.91 22.68 19.75
CA PRO A 230 13.67 21.49 19.33
C PRO A 230 15.05 21.46 20.00
N ASP A 231 15.48 20.25 20.37
CA ASP A 231 16.86 19.95 20.78
C ASP A 231 17.76 19.70 19.56
N PHE A 232 17.22 19.04 18.52
CA PHE A 232 17.90 18.71 17.27
C PHE A 232 17.11 19.19 16.04
N ILE A 233 17.81 19.70 15.04
CA ILE A 233 17.25 20.02 13.73
C ILE A 233 17.79 19.01 12.72
N PHE A 234 16.90 18.25 12.11
CA PHE A 234 17.21 17.32 11.02
C PHE A 234 16.92 18.02 9.71
N CYS A 235 17.86 17.98 8.78
CA CYS A 235 17.79 18.68 7.51
C CYS A 235 17.79 17.70 6.35
N ARG A 236 16.61 17.45 5.77
CA ARG A 236 16.52 16.75 4.49
C ARG A 236 17.10 17.65 3.40
N CYS A 237 18.01 17.12 2.60
CA CYS A 237 18.73 17.83 1.54
C CYS A 237 19.09 16.86 0.41
N GLU A 238 19.45 17.36 -0.76
CA GLU A 238 20.02 16.55 -1.84
C GLU A 238 21.47 16.16 -1.47
N GLU A 239 22.28 17.15 -1.13
CA GLU A 239 23.72 17.02 -0.85
C GLU A 239 24.05 17.34 0.62
N PRO A 240 25.19 16.86 1.15
CA PRO A 240 25.61 17.16 2.53
C PRO A 240 25.61 18.66 2.84
N LEU A 241 25.16 19.03 4.04
CA LEU A 241 25.10 20.45 4.43
C LEU A 241 26.49 21.09 4.48
N THR A 242 26.61 22.33 4.01
CA THR A 242 27.81 23.14 4.20
C THR A 242 27.92 23.67 5.63
N ASP A 243 29.15 23.93 6.11
CA ASP A 243 29.38 24.57 7.41
C ASP A 243 28.65 25.91 7.57
N GLU A 244 28.50 26.65 6.47
CA GLU A 244 27.78 27.92 6.44
C GLU A 244 26.27 27.70 6.61
N ALA A 245 25.69 26.68 5.97
CA ALA A 245 24.30 26.29 6.16
C ALA A 245 24.05 25.79 7.60
N ILE A 246 24.94 24.95 8.14
CA ILE A 246 24.92 24.46 9.52
C ILE A 246 24.98 25.63 10.50
N GLN A 247 25.89 26.60 10.30
CA GLN A 247 26.02 27.77 11.16
C GLN A 247 24.78 28.68 11.09
N LYS A 248 24.24 28.95 9.89
CA LYS A 248 22.99 29.69 9.71
C LYS A 248 21.85 29.01 10.47
N ILE A 249 21.64 27.72 10.28
CA ILE A 249 20.56 26.96 10.94
C ILE A 249 20.75 26.96 12.47
N SER A 250 21.95 26.64 12.96
CA SER A 250 22.29 26.62 14.40
C SER A 250 21.97 27.95 15.08
N LEU A 251 22.36 29.08 14.49
CA LEU A 251 22.10 30.41 15.05
C LEU A 251 20.60 30.76 15.08
N PHE A 252 19.88 30.59 13.95
CA PHE A 252 18.45 30.92 13.88
C PHE A 252 17.56 29.99 14.72
N SER A 253 17.87 28.69 14.76
CA SER A 253 17.12 27.70 15.56
C SER A 253 17.56 27.63 17.03
N GLN A 254 18.66 28.30 17.38
CA GLN A 254 19.27 28.34 18.72
C GLN A 254 19.59 26.94 19.29
N VAL A 255 19.98 26.01 18.41
CA VAL A 255 20.59 24.72 18.76
C VAL A 255 22.09 24.77 18.49
N LYS A 256 22.87 23.88 19.11
CA LYS A 256 24.31 23.78 18.83
C LYS A 256 24.57 23.31 17.39
N LYS A 257 25.73 23.65 16.81
CA LYS A 257 26.17 23.09 15.52
C LYS A 257 26.12 21.56 15.50
N GLU A 258 26.59 20.91 16.56
CA GLU A 258 26.57 19.44 16.76
C GLU A 258 25.16 18.82 16.89
N HIS A 259 24.09 19.62 16.83
CA HIS A 259 22.68 19.19 16.84
C HIS A 259 21.95 19.53 15.52
N VAL A 260 22.64 20.10 14.52
CA VAL A 260 22.11 20.27 13.15
C VAL A 260 22.59 19.10 12.31
N ILE A 261 21.67 18.21 11.94
CA ILE A 261 21.95 16.91 11.34
C ILE A 261 21.62 16.95 9.84
N SER A 262 22.61 16.77 8.98
CA SER A 262 22.42 16.58 7.54
C SER A 262 21.88 15.18 7.25
N LEU A 263 20.75 15.13 6.55
CA LEU A 263 20.16 13.90 5.99
C LEU A 263 20.04 14.07 4.47
N HIS A 264 21.17 13.99 3.79
CA HIS A 264 21.29 14.09 2.34
C HIS A 264 20.70 12.88 1.60
N ASP A 265 20.55 12.95 0.27
CA ASP A 265 20.09 11.82 -0.53
C ASP A 265 21.09 10.66 -0.49
N THR A 266 20.57 9.43 -0.47
CA THR A 266 21.36 8.21 -0.30
C THR A 266 20.94 7.13 -1.29
N SER A 267 21.91 6.42 -1.83
CA SER A 267 21.73 5.27 -2.71
C SER A 267 20.93 4.11 -2.09
N ASN A 268 20.91 3.97 -0.76
CA ASN A 268 20.02 3.04 -0.06
C ASN A 268 19.63 3.53 1.35
N VAL A 269 18.41 3.21 1.79
CA VAL A 269 17.87 3.66 3.10
C VAL A 269 18.66 3.15 4.30
N TYR A 270 19.36 2.02 4.17
CA TYR A 270 20.19 1.46 5.24
C TYR A 270 21.47 2.27 5.49
N LYS A 271 21.81 3.27 4.65
CA LYS A 271 22.87 4.27 4.92
C LYS A 271 22.46 5.38 5.89
N VAL A 272 21.17 5.61 6.11
CA VAL A 272 20.72 6.71 6.99
C VAL A 272 21.18 6.54 8.46
N PRO A 273 21.18 5.34 9.06
CA PRO A 273 21.84 5.10 10.36
C PRO A 273 23.35 5.38 10.36
N LEU A 274 24.05 5.08 9.26
CA LEU A 274 25.50 5.34 9.14
C LEU A 274 25.80 6.84 9.11
N ILE A 275 24.96 7.64 8.44
CA ILE A 275 25.03 9.11 8.41
C ILE A 275 24.74 9.72 9.79
N LEU A 276 23.80 9.14 10.56
CA LEU A 276 23.50 9.59 11.93
C LEU A 276 24.65 9.30 12.91
N GLU A 277 25.27 8.11 12.83
CA GLU A 277 26.39 7.77 13.72
C GLU A 277 27.66 8.56 13.39
N HIS A 278 27.94 8.82 12.11
CA HIS A 278 29.04 9.70 11.68
C HIS A 278 28.89 11.14 12.23
N GLN A 279 27.65 11.62 12.41
CA GLN A 279 27.35 12.90 13.04
C GLN A 279 27.23 12.81 14.58
N ASN A 280 27.68 11.72 15.19
CA ASN A 280 27.68 11.47 16.65
C ASN A 280 26.28 11.56 17.30
N PHE A 281 25.21 11.34 16.52
CA PHE A 281 23.83 11.55 16.99
C PHE A 281 23.49 10.71 18.22
N SER A 282 23.86 9.42 18.23
CA SER A 282 23.58 8.52 19.35
C SER A 282 24.22 9.01 20.66
N ILE A 283 25.48 9.44 20.60
CA ILE A 283 26.22 9.98 21.74
C ILE A 283 25.55 11.25 22.27
N ASN A 284 25.12 12.16 21.39
CA ASN A 284 24.52 13.43 21.79
C ASN A 284 23.10 13.27 22.35
N VAL A 285 22.30 12.33 21.83
CA VAL A 285 21.01 11.94 22.45
C VAL A 285 21.21 11.33 23.83
N LEU A 286 22.20 10.44 24.01
CA LEU A 286 22.44 9.81 25.32
C LEU A 286 22.96 10.81 26.38
N LYS A 287 23.64 11.89 25.98
CA LYS A 287 23.93 13.04 26.86
C LYS A 287 22.63 13.76 27.23
N LYS A 288 21.83 14.16 26.23
CA LYS A 288 20.57 14.91 26.40
C LYS A 288 19.54 14.18 27.27
N LEU A 289 19.44 12.86 27.15
CA LEU A 289 18.53 12.02 27.94
C LEU A 289 19.15 11.47 29.24
N ASN A 290 20.38 11.91 29.60
CA ASN A 290 21.07 11.49 30.84
C ASN A 290 21.26 9.95 30.96
N LEU A 291 21.41 9.26 29.83
CA LEU A 291 21.43 7.79 29.75
C LEU A 291 22.83 7.17 29.69
N GLN A 292 23.89 7.95 29.41
CA GLN A 292 25.24 7.42 29.12
C GLN A 292 25.72 6.40 30.16
N ASN A 293 25.67 6.75 31.45
CA ASN A 293 26.13 5.92 32.56
C ASN A 293 25.25 4.69 32.84
N ILE A 294 24.01 4.69 32.32
CA ILE A 294 23.03 3.61 32.49
C ILE A 294 23.23 2.58 31.37
N VAL A 295 23.36 3.06 30.13
CA VAL A 295 23.69 2.26 28.94
C VAL A 295 25.02 1.53 29.13
N LEU A 296 26.07 2.21 29.61
CA LEU A 296 27.38 1.59 29.89
C LEU A 296 27.35 0.50 30.98
N LYS A 297 26.32 0.49 31.83
CA LYS A 297 26.12 -0.52 32.88
C LYS A 297 25.09 -1.60 32.49
N ASN A 298 24.33 -1.40 31.41
CA ASN A 298 23.31 -2.34 30.99
C ASN A 298 23.97 -3.60 30.40
N LYS A 299 23.59 -4.77 30.93
CA LYS A 299 24.03 -6.09 30.45
C LYS A 299 22.92 -6.89 29.76
N VAL A 300 21.71 -6.33 29.63
CA VAL A 300 20.63 -6.97 28.87
C VAL A 300 20.94 -6.86 27.38
N GLN A 301 21.12 -7.99 26.72
CA GLN A 301 21.20 -8.05 25.26
C GLN A 301 19.80 -7.96 24.68
N ILE A 302 19.53 -6.94 23.88
CA ILE A 302 18.21 -6.67 23.27
C ILE A 302 18.24 -7.03 21.79
N THR A 303 19.32 -6.70 21.08
CA THR A 303 19.55 -7.09 19.69
C THR A 303 20.69 -8.12 19.59
N PRO A 304 20.57 -9.17 18.74
CA PRO A 304 21.71 -9.98 18.36
C PRO A 304 22.63 -9.24 17.36
N TYR A 305 22.08 -8.30 16.60
CA TYR A 305 22.77 -7.60 15.52
C TYR A 305 23.55 -6.39 16.04
N SER A 306 24.84 -6.32 15.66
CA SER A 306 25.71 -5.20 15.96
C SER A 306 25.57 -4.07 14.92
N PHE A 307 26.10 -2.88 15.24
CA PHE A 307 26.19 -1.81 14.24
C PHE A 307 27.07 -2.19 13.03
N ASN A 308 28.09 -3.04 13.23
CA ASN A 308 28.88 -3.58 12.12
C ASN A 308 28.06 -4.52 11.23
N THR A 309 27.13 -5.28 11.81
CA THR A 309 26.19 -6.14 11.06
C THR A 309 25.25 -5.29 10.20
N TRP A 310 24.77 -4.15 10.73
CA TRP A 310 23.99 -3.19 9.95
C TRP A 310 24.82 -2.56 8.82
N LYS A 311 26.08 -2.20 9.07
CA LYS A 311 26.99 -1.71 8.03
C LYS A 311 27.15 -2.74 6.90
N GLN A 312 27.44 -3.99 7.24
CA GLN A 312 27.55 -5.09 6.28
C GLN A 312 26.28 -5.25 5.42
N LEU A 313 25.10 -5.08 6.00
CA LEU A 313 23.83 -5.11 5.26
C LEU A 313 23.72 -3.97 4.25
N SER A 314 24.09 -2.73 4.63
CA SER A 314 24.05 -1.58 3.73
C SER A 314 25.12 -1.65 2.62
N ASP A 315 26.31 -2.19 2.93
CA ASP A 315 27.38 -2.41 1.95
C ASP A 315 26.97 -3.51 0.92
N ARG A 316 26.32 -4.59 1.37
CA ARG A 316 25.87 -5.71 0.49
C ARG A 316 24.77 -5.34 -0.51
N TYR A 317 23.92 -4.36 -0.17
CA TYR A 317 22.93 -3.81 -1.10
C TYR A 317 23.59 -3.26 -2.38
N GLU A 318 24.85 -2.78 -2.28
CA GLU A 318 25.56 -2.13 -3.37
C GLU A 318 26.63 -3.01 -4.02
N SER A 319 27.19 -3.99 -3.29
CA SER A 319 28.20 -4.92 -3.83
C SER A 319 27.65 -5.95 -4.83
N SER A 320 26.34 -5.97 -5.07
CA SER A 320 25.66 -7.01 -5.84
C SER A 320 25.63 -6.68 -7.33
N ASN A 321 26.46 -7.37 -8.13
CA ASN A 321 26.58 -7.14 -9.58
C ASN A 321 25.58 -7.93 -10.43
N GLU A 322 25.08 -9.08 -9.97
CA GLU A 322 24.11 -9.91 -10.71
C GLU A 322 22.68 -9.40 -10.47
N CYS A 323 21.99 -8.99 -11.53
CA CYS A 323 20.62 -8.49 -11.44
C CYS A 323 19.58 -9.62 -11.42
N VAL A 324 18.49 -9.41 -10.69
CA VAL A 324 17.23 -10.17 -10.77
C VAL A 324 16.10 -9.25 -11.20
N VAL A 325 15.38 -9.62 -12.27
CA VAL A 325 14.35 -8.77 -12.90
C VAL A 325 12.96 -9.30 -12.55
N ILE A 326 12.23 -8.61 -11.67
CA ILE A 326 10.91 -9.05 -11.18
C ILE A 326 9.78 -8.21 -11.79
N GLY A 327 8.79 -8.88 -12.37
CA GLY A 327 7.56 -8.28 -12.90
C GLY A 327 6.45 -8.21 -11.86
N ILE A 328 6.03 -7.00 -11.45
CA ILE A 328 4.91 -6.82 -10.51
C ILE A 328 3.64 -6.51 -11.31
N VAL A 329 2.68 -7.43 -11.33
CA VAL A 329 1.43 -7.33 -12.11
C VAL A 329 0.34 -6.61 -11.31
N GLY A 330 0.52 -5.29 -11.18
CA GLY A 330 -0.25 -4.41 -10.31
C GLY A 330 -1.54 -3.82 -10.93
N LYS A 331 -2.46 -3.43 -10.04
CA LYS A 331 -3.65 -2.59 -10.33
C LYS A 331 -3.27 -1.10 -10.38
N TYR A 332 -2.12 -0.75 -9.83
CA TYR A 332 -1.56 0.59 -9.69
C TYR A 332 -0.11 0.55 -10.19
N THR A 333 0.31 1.52 -10.99
CA THR A 333 1.65 1.53 -11.64
C THR A 333 2.19 2.97 -11.78
N ALA A 334 1.79 3.86 -10.87
CA ALA A 334 2.06 5.30 -10.95
C ALA A 334 2.50 5.93 -9.61
N SER A 335 2.34 5.21 -8.49
CA SER A 335 2.96 5.53 -7.21
C SER A 335 3.80 4.32 -6.77
N ASN A 336 4.93 4.58 -6.11
CA ASN A 336 5.79 3.54 -5.54
C ASN A 336 5.24 3.00 -4.21
N ASP A 337 4.48 3.81 -3.49
CA ASP A 337 4.10 3.55 -2.09
C ASP A 337 2.96 2.53 -1.97
N THR A 338 2.25 2.27 -3.06
CA THR A 338 1.16 1.27 -3.15
C THR A 338 1.65 -0.18 -2.99
N TYR A 339 2.97 -0.44 -3.07
CA TYR A 339 3.56 -1.79 -2.93
C TYR A 339 4.86 -1.79 -2.10
N LEU A 340 5.10 -0.79 -1.25
CA LEU A 340 6.39 -0.57 -0.57
C LEU A 340 6.84 -1.77 0.29
N SER A 341 5.90 -2.49 0.89
CA SER A 341 6.13 -3.68 1.72
C SER A 341 6.64 -4.84 0.88
N ILE A 342 6.04 -5.04 -0.30
CA ILE A 342 6.44 -6.08 -1.26
C ILE A 342 7.82 -5.73 -1.83
N ILE A 343 8.06 -4.47 -2.18
CA ILE A 343 9.36 -3.96 -2.64
C ILE A 343 10.43 -4.18 -1.57
N SER A 344 10.14 -3.82 -0.31
CA SER A 344 11.05 -4.02 0.84
C SER A 344 11.37 -5.50 1.05
N SER A 345 10.40 -6.38 0.88
CA SER A 345 10.56 -7.84 1.08
C SER A 345 11.36 -8.50 -0.06
N LEU A 346 11.16 -8.06 -1.30
CA LEU A 346 12.03 -8.39 -2.44
C LEU A 346 13.46 -7.89 -2.19
N VAL A 347 13.63 -6.67 -1.68
CA VAL A 347 14.95 -6.11 -1.32
C VAL A 347 15.64 -6.96 -0.25
N HIS A 348 14.96 -7.32 0.85
CA HIS A 348 15.55 -8.18 1.88
C HIS A 348 16.03 -9.53 1.32
N ALA A 349 15.21 -10.18 0.50
CA ALA A 349 15.57 -11.43 -0.19
C ALA A 349 16.77 -11.24 -1.14
N CYS A 350 16.83 -10.13 -1.87
CA CYS A 350 17.93 -9.84 -2.79
C CYS A 350 19.26 -9.57 -2.06
N ILE A 351 19.25 -8.85 -0.94
CA ILE A 351 20.46 -8.61 -0.11
C ILE A 351 21.01 -9.94 0.45
N GLU A 352 20.12 -10.84 0.91
CA GLU A 352 20.54 -12.15 1.42
C GLU A 352 21.16 -13.02 0.31
N CYS A 353 20.54 -13.04 -0.87
CA CYS A 353 21.05 -13.77 -2.03
C CYS A 353 22.31 -13.16 -2.68
N GLY A 354 22.54 -11.85 -2.52
CA GLY A 354 23.59 -11.13 -3.25
C GLY A 354 23.19 -10.72 -4.68
N PHE A 355 21.90 -10.43 -4.89
CA PHE A 355 21.38 -9.93 -6.17
C PHE A 355 21.00 -8.45 -6.10
N LYS A 356 21.05 -7.78 -7.25
CA LYS A 356 20.51 -6.44 -7.45
C LYS A 356 19.08 -6.54 -7.99
N LEU A 357 18.11 -6.03 -7.24
CA LEU A 357 16.70 -6.03 -7.64
C LEU A 357 16.45 -5.01 -8.76
N VAL A 358 15.77 -5.46 -9.82
CA VAL A 358 15.22 -4.60 -10.89
C VAL A 358 13.72 -4.90 -11.00
N ILE A 359 12.87 -3.90 -10.75
CA ILE A 359 11.41 -4.05 -10.81
C ILE A 359 10.90 -3.55 -12.16
N LYS A 360 10.03 -4.33 -12.81
CA LYS A 360 9.22 -3.90 -13.95
C LYS A 360 7.74 -3.90 -13.53
N TYR A 361 7.12 -2.73 -13.46
CA TYR A 361 5.68 -2.61 -13.16
C TYR A 361 4.84 -2.92 -14.39
N ILE A 362 3.95 -3.90 -14.28
CA ILE A 362 3.06 -4.34 -15.35
C ILE A 362 1.62 -4.02 -14.94
N ASN A 363 0.96 -3.12 -15.67
CA ASN A 363 -0.42 -2.78 -15.36
C ASN A 363 -1.35 -3.91 -15.83
N SER A 364 -2.02 -4.59 -14.90
CA SER A 364 -2.90 -5.73 -15.22
C SER A 364 -4.06 -5.36 -16.15
N SER A 365 -4.48 -4.09 -16.17
CA SER A 365 -5.52 -3.62 -17.10
C SER A 365 -5.02 -3.50 -18.55
N HIS A 366 -3.71 -3.52 -18.79
CA HIS A 366 -3.13 -3.52 -20.14
C HIS A 366 -2.93 -4.93 -20.70
N LEU A 367 -2.78 -5.96 -19.87
CA LEU A 367 -2.61 -7.36 -20.33
C LEU A 367 -3.87 -7.95 -21.00
N SER A 368 -5.03 -7.26 -20.96
CA SER A 368 -6.30 -7.75 -21.50
C SER A 368 -6.97 -6.78 -22.49
N LEU A 369 -7.17 -7.25 -23.73
CA LEU A 369 -7.98 -6.56 -24.73
C LEU A 369 -9.49 -6.82 -24.47
N LYS A 370 -10.06 -6.22 -23.41
CA LYS A 370 -11.53 -6.08 -23.28
C LYS A 370 -12.09 -5.58 -24.62
N LYS A 371 -12.94 -6.39 -25.28
CA LYS A 371 -13.67 -5.96 -26.48
C LYS A 371 -14.50 -4.72 -26.15
N LYS A 372 -14.67 -3.80 -27.09
CA LYS A 372 -15.70 -2.76 -26.97
C LYS A 372 -17.06 -3.47 -26.91
N ASN A 373 -17.74 -3.42 -25.77
CA ASN A 373 -19.18 -3.65 -25.78
C ASN A 373 -19.78 -2.60 -26.73
N LYS A 374 -20.39 -3.02 -27.83
CA LYS A 374 -21.16 -2.14 -28.71
C LYS A 374 -22.33 -1.59 -27.88
N LYS A 375 -22.15 -0.44 -27.21
CA LYS A 375 -23.27 0.32 -26.65
C LYS A 375 -24.29 0.48 -27.77
N LYS A 376 -25.49 -0.10 -27.64
CA LYS A 376 -26.58 0.06 -28.62
C LYS A 376 -26.83 1.56 -28.76
N ASN A 377 -26.36 2.14 -29.86
CA ASN A 377 -26.13 3.58 -30.00
C ASN A 377 -27.42 4.32 -30.41
N ILE A 378 -28.51 3.99 -29.70
CA ILE A 378 -29.90 4.17 -30.14
C ILE A 378 -30.51 5.50 -29.67
N ASP A 379 -30.17 5.99 -28.46
CA ASP A 379 -30.82 7.19 -27.91
C ASP A 379 -29.93 8.42 -27.65
N LEU A 380 -28.60 8.32 -27.65
CA LEU A 380 -27.76 9.51 -27.49
C LEU A 380 -27.90 10.48 -28.69
N LYS A 381 -27.97 9.95 -29.92
CA LYS A 381 -28.27 10.77 -31.12
C LYS A 381 -29.71 11.34 -31.14
N ARG A 382 -30.66 10.71 -30.43
CA ARG A 382 -32.03 11.25 -30.26
C ARG A 382 -32.08 12.35 -29.21
N LYS A 383 -31.45 12.16 -28.04
CA LYS A 383 -31.36 13.20 -27.00
C LYS A 383 -30.59 14.43 -27.50
N ALA A 384 -29.45 14.24 -28.18
CA ALA A 384 -28.69 15.35 -28.77
C ALA A 384 -29.54 16.19 -29.76
N LYS A 385 -30.30 15.54 -30.67
CA LYS A 385 -31.19 16.26 -31.59
C LYS A 385 -32.35 17.00 -30.92
N LYS A 386 -32.74 16.66 -29.69
CA LYS A 386 -33.84 17.32 -28.97
C LYS A 386 -33.41 18.54 -28.12
N TYR A 387 -32.10 18.74 -27.91
CA TYR A 387 -31.56 19.85 -27.09
C TYR A 387 -30.69 20.84 -27.89
N SER A 388 -30.73 20.78 -29.23
CA SER A 388 -29.77 21.49 -30.10
C SER A 388 -30.40 22.54 -31.04
N TYR A 389 -31.68 22.90 -30.88
CA TYR A 389 -32.34 23.85 -31.79
C TYR A 389 -32.91 25.11 -31.11
N ASP A 390 -33.52 24.99 -29.93
CA ASP A 390 -34.23 26.12 -29.29
C ASP A 390 -33.32 27.12 -28.54
N THR A 391 -32.05 26.80 -28.32
CA THR A 391 -31.13 27.60 -27.47
C THR A 391 -30.11 28.43 -28.27
N PHE A 392 -29.92 28.16 -29.57
CA PHE A 392 -28.79 28.70 -30.33
C PHE A 392 -29.04 30.04 -31.06
N LEU A 393 -30.09 30.78 -30.69
CA LEU A 393 -30.53 32.01 -31.37
C LEU A 393 -30.35 33.31 -30.58
N LYS A 394 -29.59 33.31 -29.47
CA LYS A 394 -29.24 34.52 -28.71
C LYS A 394 -27.77 34.50 -28.24
N VAL A 395 -27.19 35.71 -28.18
CA VAL A 395 -25.81 36.04 -27.75
C VAL A 395 -24.70 35.65 -28.74
N ASN A 396 -24.40 36.58 -29.65
CA ASN A 396 -23.16 36.62 -30.43
C ASN A 396 -22.23 37.70 -29.82
N THR A 397 -21.23 37.31 -29.03
CA THR A 397 -20.05 38.18 -28.77
C THR A 397 -18.82 37.40 -28.27
N THR A 398 -17.83 37.30 -29.16
CA THR A 398 -16.39 37.27 -28.89
C THR A 398 -15.87 36.88 -27.49
N GLN A 399 -15.59 35.59 -27.27
CA GLN A 399 -14.45 35.15 -26.46
C GLN A 399 -13.86 33.85 -27.04
N LYS A 400 -12.56 33.83 -27.33
CA LYS A 400 -11.85 32.61 -27.77
C LYS A 400 -11.49 31.75 -26.56
N HIS A 401 -12.42 30.92 -26.11
CA HIS A 401 -12.06 29.76 -25.30
C HIS A 401 -11.37 28.72 -26.19
N LEU A 402 -10.18 28.25 -25.79
CA LEU A 402 -9.68 26.97 -26.29
C LEU A 402 -10.54 25.86 -25.70
N PHE A 403 -11.46 25.33 -26.50
CA PHE A 403 -12.01 24.01 -26.25
C PHE A 403 -10.92 22.98 -26.56
N VAL A 404 -10.57 22.16 -25.58
CA VAL A 404 -9.80 20.93 -25.83
C VAL A 404 -10.76 19.97 -26.54
N ASP A 405 -10.49 19.70 -27.81
CA ASP A 405 -11.41 18.94 -28.66
C ASP A 405 -11.37 17.45 -28.26
N ASP A 406 -12.48 16.94 -27.71
CA ASP A 406 -12.58 15.59 -27.13
C ASP A 406 -12.82 14.52 -28.23
N THR A 407 -12.04 14.64 -29.31
CA THR A 407 -12.27 14.05 -30.63
C THR A 407 -11.15 13.11 -31.08
N THR A 408 -10.40 12.52 -30.13
CA THR A 408 -9.47 11.43 -30.46
C THR A 408 -10.21 10.35 -31.23
N SER A 409 -9.74 10.04 -32.43
CA SER A 409 -10.41 9.07 -33.29
C SER A 409 -10.50 7.69 -32.61
N ASP A 410 -11.54 6.95 -32.96
CA ASP A 410 -11.76 5.60 -32.43
C ASP A 410 -10.57 4.67 -32.77
N GLU A 411 -9.89 4.94 -33.88
CA GLU A 411 -8.67 4.26 -34.34
C GLU A 411 -7.43 4.67 -33.54
N ASP A 412 -7.24 5.96 -33.22
CA ASP A 412 -6.15 6.44 -32.36
C ASP A 412 -6.26 5.88 -30.95
N TYR A 413 -7.48 5.76 -30.42
CA TYR A 413 -7.73 5.14 -29.13
C TYR A 413 -7.31 3.67 -29.12
N ASP A 414 -7.82 2.88 -30.08
CA ASP A 414 -7.50 1.45 -30.15
C ASP A 414 -6.02 1.20 -30.53
N ARG A 415 -5.38 2.08 -31.30
CA ARG A 415 -3.93 2.06 -31.57
C ARG A 415 -3.10 2.33 -30.32
N LYS A 416 -3.38 3.41 -29.57
CA LYS A 416 -2.72 3.71 -28.29
C LYS A 416 -2.92 2.57 -27.27
N ARG A 417 -4.04 1.86 -27.36
CA ARG A 417 -4.35 0.71 -26.51
C ARG A 417 -3.61 -0.57 -26.89
N ARG A 418 -3.43 -0.86 -28.20
CA ARG A 418 -2.61 -1.98 -28.68
C ARG A 418 -1.15 -1.83 -28.24
N ILE A 419 -0.55 -0.65 -28.43
CA ILE A 419 0.82 -0.34 -27.99
C ILE A 419 1.01 -0.62 -26.48
N LYS A 420 0.03 -0.23 -25.66
CA LYS A 420 0.04 -0.52 -24.21
C LYS A 420 -0.08 -2.01 -23.87
N TYR A 421 -0.84 -2.77 -24.66
CA TYR A 421 -1.00 -4.22 -24.51
C TYR A 421 0.29 -4.96 -24.93
N GLU A 422 0.82 -4.64 -26.11
CA GLU A 422 2.08 -5.18 -26.65
C GLU A 422 3.23 -4.94 -25.65
N HIS A 423 3.45 -3.68 -25.25
CA HIS A 423 4.45 -3.33 -24.23
C HIS A 423 4.24 -4.08 -22.91
N ALA A 424 3.01 -4.26 -22.43
CA ALA A 424 2.75 -4.98 -21.18
C ALA A 424 3.10 -6.48 -21.29
N TRP A 425 2.82 -7.10 -22.43
CA TRP A 425 3.18 -8.49 -22.70
C TRP A 425 4.68 -8.68 -22.92
N ASP A 426 5.35 -7.77 -23.62
CA ASP A 426 6.80 -7.86 -23.83
C ASP A 426 7.58 -7.53 -22.53
N THR A 427 7.00 -6.70 -21.67
CA THR A 427 7.46 -6.54 -20.27
C THR A 427 7.32 -7.87 -19.51
N LEU A 428 6.14 -8.52 -19.57
CA LEU A 428 5.88 -9.80 -18.88
C LEU A 428 6.75 -10.97 -19.37
N LYS A 429 7.14 -10.97 -20.66
CA LYS A 429 8.05 -11.98 -21.23
C LYS A 429 9.53 -11.73 -20.89
N SER A 430 9.89 -10.56 -20.35
CA SER A 430 11.27 -10.12 -20.14
C SER A 430 11.67 -10.00 -18.66
N VAL A 431 11.05 -10.79 -17.79
CA VAL A 431 11.33 -10.85 -16.35
C VAL A 431 11.77 -12.27 -15.95
N ASP A 432 12.64 -12.34 -14.96
CA ASP A 432 13.14 -13.57 -14.34
C ASP A 432 12.06 -14.26 -13.48
N GLY A 433 11.09 -13.49 -12.97
CA GLY A 433 9.97 -13.97 -12.16
C GLY A 433 8.83 -12.96 -12.06
N VAL A 434 7.62 -13.44 -11.77
CA VAL A 434 6.38 -12.66 -11.75
C VAL A 434 5.72 -12.71 -10.37
N LEU A 435 5.37 -11.54 -9.85
CA LEU A 435 4.65 -11.37 -8.59
C LEU A 435 3.29 -10.73 -8.86
N VAL A 436 2.22 -11.40 -8.43
CA VAL A 436 0.85 -10.88 -8.45
C VAL A 436 0.46 -10.49 -7.02
N PRO A 437 0.46 -9.18 -6.69
CA PRO A 437 0.16 -8.72 -5.34
C PRO A 437 -1.33 -8.86 -5.01
N GLY A 438 -1.70 -8.52 -3.78
CA GLY A 438 -3.10 -8.39 -3.36
C GLY A 438 -3.89 -7.33 -4.14
N GLY A 439 -5.13 -7.08 -3.71
CA GLY A 439 -6.01 -6.07 -4.29
C GLY A 439 -7.48 -6.38 -4.02
N PHE A 440 -8.35 -5.58 -4.62
CA PHE A 440 -9.81 -5.67 -4.47
C PHE A 440 -10.50 -5.15 -5.73
N GLY A 441 -11.69 -5.67 -6.01
CA GLY A 441 -12.59 -5.26 -7.09
C GLY A 441 -12.14 -5.63 -8.50
N THR A 442 -13.11 -5.63 -9.41
CA THR A 442 -13.06 -6.18 -10.78
C THR A 442 -12.04 -5.54 -11.75
N ARG A 443 -11.33 -4.48 -11.35
CA ARG A 443 -10.38 -3.74 -12.21
C ARG A 443 -9.05 -4.47 -12.36
N GLY A 444 -8.90 -5.20 -13.47
CA GLY A 444 -7.63 -5.80 -13.92
C GLY A 444 -7.46 -7.28 -13.57
N ILE A 445 -8.50 -7.93 -13.03
CA ILE A 445 -8.51 -9.35 -12.67
C ILE A 445 -8.11 -10.26 -13.85
N GLU A 446 -8.68 -10.02 -15.03
CA GLU A 446 -8.39 -10.81 -16.24
C GLU A 446 -6.91 -10.75 -16.65
N GLY A 447 -6.22 -9.64 -16.40
CA GLY A 447 -4.77 -9.54 -16.64
C GLY A 447 -3.93 -10.29 -15.60
N LYS A 448 -4.39 -10.35 -14.34
CA LYS A 448 -3.75 -11.17 -13.31
C LYS A 448 -3.89 -12.67 -13.65
N TYR A 449 -5.10 -13.11 -14.03
CA TYR A 449 -5.36 -14.45 -14.58
C TYR A 449 -4.41 -14.78 -15.73
N LEU A 450 -4.34 -13.92 -16.76
CA LEU A 450 -3.48 -14.13 -17.93
C LEU A 450 -1.98 -14.20 -17.57
N SER A 451 -1.52 -13.42 -16.59
CA SER A 451 -0.14 -13.51 -16.10
C SER A 451 0.14 -14.81 -15.35
N SER A 452 -0.80 -15.29 -14.53
CA SER A 452 -0.71 -16.59 -13.84
C SER A 452 -0.61 -17.74 -14.85
N LYS A 453 -1.50 -17.73 -15.85
CA LYS A 453 -1.53 -18.69 -16.95
C LYS A 453 -0.24 -18.72 -17.75
N TYR A 454 0.30 -17.54 -18.09
CA TYR A 454 1.59 -17.44 -18.78
C TYR A 454 2.71 -18.09 -17.97
N CYS A 455 2.82 -17.78 -16.67
CA CYS A 455 3.87 -18.33 -15.82
C CYS A 455 3.77 -19.85 -15.68
N ARG A 456 2.56 -20.38 -15.49
CA ARG A 456 2.28 -21.82 -15.41
C ARG A 456 2.63 -22.57 -16.70
N LEU A 457 2.40 -21.97 -17.87
CA LEU A 457 2.65 -22.60 -19.18
C LEU A 457 4.12 -22.51 -19.61
N HIS A 458 4.87 -21.53 -19.13
CA HIS A 458 6.27 -21.30 -19.51
C HIS A 458 7.29 -21.59 -18.40
N ASN A 459 6.85 -22.18 -17.27
CA ASN A 459 7.68 -22.44 -16.07
C ASN A 459 8.45 -21.19 -15.58
N ILE A 460 7.80 -20.02 -15.62
CA ILE A 460 8.34 -18.80 -15.03
C ILE A 460 7.97 -18.76 -13.54
N PRO A 461 8.92 -18.50 -12.63
CA PRO A 461 8.64 -18.36 -11.20
C PRO A 461 7.48 -17.40 -10.90
N TYR A 462 6.47 -17.90 -10.19
CA TYR A 462 5.23 -17.19 -9.89
C TYR A 462 4.97 -17.11 -8.38
N LEU A 463 4.77 -15.90 -7.86
CA LEU A 463 4.30 -15.65 -6.50
C LEU A 463 2.98 -14.87 -6.51
N GLY A 464 1.89 -15.52 -6.09
CA GLY A 464 0.58 -14.89 -5.92
C GLY A 464 0.28 -14.61 -4.45
N ILE A 465 0.03 -13.34 -4.08
CA ILE A 465 -0.25 -12.92 -2.70
C ILE A 465 -1.73 -12.51 -2.58
N CYS A 466 -2.46 -13.10 -1.63
CA CYS A 466 -3.90 -12.89 -1.39
C CYS A 466 -4.70 -13.07 -2.70
N LEU A 467 -5.25 -12.00 -3.28
CA LEU A 467 -5.89 -12.00 -4.59
C LEU A 467 -5.02 -12.63 -5.71
N GLY A 468 -3.69 -12.62 -5.59
CA GLY A 468 -2.81 -13.37 -6.49
C GLY A 468 -3.11 -14.88 -6.50
N MET A 469 -3.11 -15.52 -5.32
CA MET A 469 -3.47 -16.93 -5.15
C MET A 469 -4.87 -17.24 -5.69
N GLN A 470 -5.84 -16.37 -5.42
CA GLN A 470 -7.20 -16.50 -5.93
C GLN A 470 -7.24 -16.48 -7.47
N THR A 471 -6.48 -15.59 -8.11
CA THR A 471 -6.37 -15.57 -9.60
C THR A 471 -5.63 -16.77 -10.18
N ALA A 472 -4.71 -17.38 -9.42
CA ALA A 472 -4.02 -18.62 -9.81
C ALA A 472 -4.93 -19.85 -9.71
N VAL A 473 -5.79 -19.91 -8.68
CA VAL A 473 -6.84 -20.92 -8.55
C VAL A 473 -7.85 -20.78 -9.70
N ILE A 474 -8.35 -19.56 -9.96
CA ILE A 474 -9.25 -19.28 -11.10
C ILE A 474 -8.60 -19.70 -12.43
N ASP A 475 -7.29 -19.54 -12.62
CA ASP A 475 -6.62 -20.01 -13.84
C ASP A 475 -6.70 -21.53 -14.03
N VAL A 476 -6.29 -22.30 -13.01
CA VAL A 476 -6.34 -23.76 -13.05
C VAL A 476 -7.78 -24.23 -13.26
N THR A 477 -8.76 -23.65 -12.57
CA THR A 477 -10.18 -24.00 -12.75
C THR A 477 -10.65 -23.70 -14.17
N ARG A 478 -10.39 -22.50 -14.71
CA ARG A 478 -10.79 -22.11 -16.08
C ARG A 478 -10.14 -22.96 -17.16
N GLN A 479 -8.94 -23.49 -16.91
CA GLN A 479 -8.20 -24.27 -17.90
C GLN A 479 -8.56 -25.76 -17.90
N PHE A 480 -8.96 -26.34 -16.77
CA PHE A 480 -9.07 -27.80 -16.62
C PHE A 480 -10.40 -28.32 -16.06
N LEU A 481 -11.22 -27.47 -15.41
CA LEU A 481 -12.42 -27.90 -14.69
C LEU A 481 -13.70 -27.19 -15.16
N ASN A 482 -13.70 -25.86 -15.13
CA ASN A 482 -14.86 -25.03 -15.46
C ASN A 482 -14.41 -23.70 -16.10
N LYS A 483 -14.63 -23.57 -17.41
CA LYS A 483 -14.28 -22.38 -18.23
C LYS A 483 -14.91 -21.06 -17.73
N PHE A 484 -16.01 -21.12 -16.99
CA PHE A 484 -16.73 -19.96 -16.46
C PHE A 484 -16.30 -19.58 -15.03
N ALA A 485 -15.39 -20.33 -14.41
CA ALA A 485 -15.03 -20.15 -13.00
C ALA A 485 -14.66 -18.71 -12.62
N ASN A 486 -15.20 -18.25 -11.50
CA ASN A 486 -15.15 -16.85 -11.05
C ASN A 486 -15.05 -16.73 -9.51
N SER A 487 -15.25 -15.51 -9.00
CA SER A 487 -15.42 -15.20 -7.59
C SER A 487 -16.69 -14.41 -7.35
N GLU A 488 -17.31 -14.60 -6.18
CA GLU A 488 -18.40 -13.76 -5.66
C GLU A 488 -18.01 -12.26 -5.60
N GLU A 489 -16.72 -11.92 -5.48
CA GLU A 489 -16.25 -10.52 -5.55
C GLU A 489 -16.52 -9.85 -6.93
N PHE A 490 -16.82 -10.64 -7.97
CA PHE A 490 -16.83 -10.17 -9.36
C PHE A 490 -18.16 -10.42 -10.12
N GLU A 491 -19.21 -10.94 -9.47
CA GLU A 491 -20.45 -11.35 -10.15
C GLU A 491 -21.25 -10.20 -10.76
N ASP A 492 -21.24 -9.00 -10.16
CA ASP A 492 -21.89 -7.75 -10.63
C ASP A 492 -21.57 -7.35 -12.09
N VAL A 493 -20.58 -7.98 -12.73
CA VAL A 493 -20.15 -7.70 -14.11
C VAL A 493 -20.88 -8.56 -15.15
N LEU A 494 -21.49 -9.69 -14.75
CA LEU A 494 -22.01 -10.70 -15.69
C LEU A 494 -23.43 -10.40 -16.19
N GLU A 495 -24.29 -9.75 -15.39
CA GLU A 495 -25.67 -9.38 -15.80
C GLU A 495 -25.70 -8.46 -17.04
N VAL A 496 -24.60 -7.76 -17.33
CA VAL A 496 -24.48 -6.84 -18.47
C VAL A 496 -24.02 -7.55 -19.77
N GLN A 497 -23.70 -8.85 -19.72
CA GLN A 497 -23.18 -9.60 -20.88
C GLN A 497 -24.11 -10.73 -21.37
N SER A 498 -24.98 -11.27 -20.52
CA SER A 498 -25.90 -12.39 -20.84
C SER A 498 -27.19 -11.97 -21.57
N ASN A 499 -27.08 -11.03 -22.51
CA ASN A 499 -28.17 -10.64 -23.44
C ASN A 499 -27.75 -10.91 -24.90
N SER A 500 -27.34 -12.15 -25.16
CA SER A 500 -27.43 -12.84 -26.45
C SER A 500 -28.82 -13.50 -26.55
N ASP A 501 -29.48 -13.39 -27.71
CA ASP A 501 -30.90 -13.75 -27.85
C ASP A 501 -31.17 -15.28 -27.84
N ASP A 502 -30.12 -16.12 -27.78
CA ASP A 502 -30.21 -17.59 -27.77
C ASP A 502 -30.48 -18.21 -26.37
N ASP A 503 -30.12 -17.52 -25.27
CA ASP A 503 -30.10 -18.09 -23.90
C ASP A 503 -31.49 -18.19 -23.21
N ILE A 504 -32.58 -17.97 -23.95
CA ILE A 504 -33.95 -17.88 -23.42
C ILE A 504 -34.46 -19.22 -22.86
N VAL A 505 -33.89 -20.36 -23.28
CA VAL A 505 -34.38 -21.70 -22.91
C VAL A 505 -34.18 -22.03 -21.42
N HIS A 506 -33.08 -21.62 -20.80
CA HIS A 506 -32.77 -22.01 -19.41
C HIS A 506 -33.51 -21.19 -18.34
N LYS A 507 -33.91 -19.94 -18.63
CA LYS A 507 -34.59 -19.07 -17.64
C LYS A 507 -35.91 -19.63 -17.10
N LYS A 508 -36.62 -20.48 -17.86
CA LYS A 508 -37.95 -21.01 -17.48
C LYS A 508 -37.97 -22.08 -16.38
N LYS A 509 -36.83 -22.59 -15.90
CA LYS A 509 -36.80 -23.54 -14.76
C LYS A 509 -36.60 -22.88 -13.39
N GLY A 510 -35.92 -21.73 -13.32
CA GLY A 510 -35.62 -21.06 -12.04
C GLY A 510 -36.82 -20.38 -11.37
N GLU A 511 -37.79 -19.90 -12.15
CA GLU A 511 -38.94 -19.15 -11.62
C GLU A 511 -39.94 -20.00 -10.81
N PHE A 512 -39.87 -21.33 -10.91
CA PHE A 512 -40.86 -22.24 -10.30
C PHE A 512 -40.62 -22.60 -8.83
N GLN A 513 -39.44 -22.30 -8.26
CA GLN A 513 -39.17 -22.51 -6.82
C GLN A 513 -39.26 -21.23 -5.97
N LYS A 514 -39.26 -20.04 -6.58
CA LYS A 514 -39.26 -18.75 -5.85
C LYS A 514 -40.67 -18.20 -5.52
N ARG A 515 -41.71 -19.05 -5.56
CA ARG A 515 -43.12 -18.70 -5.29
C ARG A 515 -43.78 -19.52 -4.18
N ALA A 516 -42.98 -20.19 -3.34
CA ALA A 516 -43.47 -21.14 -2.34
C ALA A 516 -43.36 -20.66 -0.87
N TYR A 517 -42.93 -19.42 -0.62
CA TYR A 517 -42.65 -18.92 0.74
C TYR A 517 -43.27 -17.56 1.11
N ASP A 518 -44.01 -16.91 0.20
CA ASP A 518 -44.79 -15.69 0.48
C ASP A 518 -46.30 -16.00 0.36
N ASN A 519 -46.90 -16.61 1.40
CA ASN A 519 -48.37 -16.74 1.56
C ASN A 519 -48.76 -17.41 2.90
N VAL A 520 -48.65 -16.69 4.03
CA VAL A 520 -49.43 -16.99 5.26
C VAL A 520 -49.75 -15.65 5.98
N GLU A 521 -50.92 -15.57 6.61
CA GLU A 521 -51.36 -14.52 7.55
C GLU A 521 -51.70 -13.11 7.00
N GLU A 522 -52.72 -13.01 6.15
CA GLU A 522 -53.77 -11.97 6.29
C GLU A 522 -55.16 -12.61 6.09
N ASP A 523 -55.95 -12.71 7.18
CA ASP A 523 -57.41 -12.39 7.25
C ASP A 523 -58.05 -12.96 8.54
N VAL A 524 -58.44 -12.09 9.49
CA VAL A 524 -59.74 -12.14 10.19
C VAL A 524 -60.13 -10.70 10.58
N THR A 525 -61.20 -10.18 9.98
CA THR A 525 -61.82 -8.87 10.26
C THR A 525 -62.61 -8.92 11.61
N ILE A 526 -63.36 -7.97 12.18
CA ILE A 526 -64.39 -7.00 11.71
C ILE A 526 -64.66 -5.99 12.89
N ILE A 527 -65.40 -4.89 12.64
CA ILE A 527 -66.11 -4.00 13.61
C ILE A 527 -65.21 -2.91 14.28
N HIS A 528 -65.46 -1.59 14.21
CA HIS A 528 -66.75 -0.88 14.24
C HIS A 528 -66.87 0.34 13.27
N LYS A 529 -67.78 1.30 13.52
CA LYS A 529 -68.34 2.25 12.53
C LYS A 529 -68.58 3.68 13.06
N ARG A 530 -68.64 4.65 12.12
CA ARG A 530 -69.20 6.03 12.19
C ARG A 530 -68.35 7.12 12.88
N GLY A 531 -68.59 8.37 12.45
CA GLY A 531 -67.97 9.61 12.96
C GLY A 531 -68.99 10.70 13.28
N LYS A 532 -68.64 11.98 13.00
CA LYS A 532 -69.00 13.24 13.73
C LYS A 532 -67.94 13.53 14.82
N GLN A 533 -67.67 14.78 15.27
CA GLN A 533 -68.41 16.03 15.06
C GLN A 533 -67.50 17.30 14.98
N GLN A 534 -68.16 18.42 14.70
CA GLN A 534 -67.71 19.79 14.42
C GLN A 534 -66.96 20.57 15.54
N HIS A 535 -66.30 21.66 15.13
CA HIS A 535 -66.12 22.99 15.77
C HIS A 535 -65.96 23.15 17.30
N ILE A 536 -65.00 24.01 17.71
CA ILE A 536 -65.29 25.38 18.23
C ILE A 536 -63.99 26.24 18.23
N THR A 537 -64.12 27.56 18.33
CA THR A 537 -63.06 28.57 18.12
C THR A 537 -63.02 29.62 19.25
N THR A 538 -61.97 30.46 19.29
CA THR A 538 -61.79 31.69 20.14
C THR A 538 -61.69 31.46 21.66
N SER A 539 -61.05 32.30 22.47
CA SER A 539 -60.68 33.75 22.41
C SER A 539 -59.30 33.97 23.16
N HIS A 540 -58.69 35.13 23.53
CA HIS A 540 -58.71 36.61 23.29
C HIS A 540 -57.54 37.23 24.12
N VAL A 541 -57.00 38.47 23.98
CA VAL A 541 -56.98 39.52 22.92
C VAL A 541 -55.86 40.57 23.24
N LYS A 542 -55.08 41.03 22.23
CA LYS A 542 -54.31 42.32 22.12
C LYS A 542 -53.32 42.70 23.28
N GLU A 543 -52.60 43.84 23.35
CA GLU A 543 -52.47 45.15 22.64
C GLU A 543 -50.95 45.44 22.38
N ASP A 544 -50.49 45.92 21.20
CA ASP A 544 -50.45 47.30 20.62
C ASP A 544 -49.39 48.22 21.34
N GLU A 545 -48.62 49.18 20.79
CA GLU A 545 -48.19 49.72 19.46
C GLU A 545 -46.79 50.39 19.69
N ASP A 546 -45.85 50.62 18.74
CA ASP A 546 -45.69 51.71 17.74
C ASP A 546 -44.35 51.43 16.97
N LEU A 547 -44.15 51.58 15.64
CA LEU A 547 -44.19 52.75 14.72
C LEU A 547 -42.94 53.67 14.68
N HIS A 548 -42.07 53.49 13.66
CA HIS A 548 -41.62 54.63 12.82
C HIS A 548 -41.02 54.26 11.44
N ASN A 549 -41.52 55.00 10.43
CA ASN A 549 -41.11 55.21 9.03
C ASN A 549 -39.70 55.85 8.84
N SER A 550 -39.05 55.96 7.65
CA SER A 550 -39.24 55.38 6.29
C SER A 550 -38.11 55.79 5.28
N THR A 551 -38.09 55.14 4.10
CA THR A 551 -37.71 55.64 2.74
C THR A 551 -36.37 56.35 2.41
N ASP A 552 -35.71 55.86 1.35
CA ASP A 552 -35.10 56.53 0.17
C ASP A 552 -34.37 57.91 0.29
N THR A 553 -33.22 58.12 -0.36
CA THR A 553 -33.17 58.45 -1.82
C THR A 553 -31.76 58.44 -2.47
N ARG A 554 -31.74 58.56 -3.80
CA ARG A 554 -30.59 58.51 -4.76
C ARG A 554 -29.68 59.75 -4.81
N THR A 555 -28.57 59.56 -5.54
CA THR A 555 -27.73 60.49 -6.37
C THR A 555 -26.32 60.76 -5.84
N SER A 556 -25.18 60.76 -6.56
CA SER A 556 -24.71 60.43 -7.95
C SER A 556 -24.04 61.61 -8.66
N LEU A 557 -23.03 61.31 -9.52
CA LEU A 557 -22.17 62.27 -10.28
C LEU A 557 -21.09 62.92 -9.38
N LYS A 558 -19.88 63.30 -9.81
CA LYS A 558 -19.08 63.11 -11.06
C LYS A 558 -17.58 63.31 -10.68
N ASP A 559 -16.52 63.11 -11.49
CA ASP A 559 -16.33 62.79 -12.92
C ASP A 559 -14.99 62.02 -13.14
N ALA A 560 -14.56 61.80 -14.39
CA ALA A 560 -13.17 61.40 -14.76
C ALA A 560 -12.43 62.55 -15.50
N PRO A 561 -11.13 62.42 -15.87
CA PRO A 561 -10.80 61.74 -17.13
C PRO A 561 -9.44 61.00 -17.19
N LEU A 562 -9.23 60.27 -18.29
CA LEU A 562 -7.93 59.71 -18.69
C LEU A 562 -7.03 60.77 -19.35
N ARG A 563 -5.73 60.47 -19.49
CA ARG A 563 -4.99 60.83 -20.72
C ARG A 563 -3.92 59.80 -21.07
N SER A 564 -3.66 59.67 -22.37
CA SER A 564 -2.74 58.69 -22.97
C SER A 564 -1.71 59.40 -23.88
N GLU A 565 -0.62 58.69 -24.16
CA GLU A 565 0.30 58.85 -25.32
C GLU A 565 0.94 60.22 -25.61
N GLN A 566 2.27 60.22 -25.72
CA GLN A 566 2.90 60.50 -27.02
C GLN A 566 4.30 59.86 -27.12
N THR A 567 4.83 59.81 -28.34
CA THR A 567 5.99 59.02 -28.78
C THR A 567 7.04 59.92 -29.45
N LEU A 568 8.10 59.31 -30.02
CA LEU A 568 9.27 59.92 -30.70
C LEU A 568 10.35 60.40 -29.71
N ASP A 569 11.65 60.39 -30.04
CA ASP A 569 12.29 60.23 -31.36
C ASP A 569 13.21 59.00 -31.52
N SER A 570 13.55 58.72 -32.78
CA SER A 570 14.50 57.69 -33.22
C SER A 570 15.92 58.23 -33.40
N ASN A 571 16.94 57.37 -33.32
CA ASN A 571 18.08 57.43 -34.24
C ASN A 571 18.71 56.05 -34.45
N ASN A 572 19.15 55.78 -35.69
CA ASN A 572 19.99 54.63 -36.03
C ASN A 572 21.46 54.99 -35.82
N GLU A 573 22.30 54.00 -35.52
CA GLU A 573 23.60 53.88 -36.21
C GLU A 573 24.08 52.42 -36.24
N GLN A 574 24.99 52.11 -37.15
CA GLN A 574 25.51 50.75 -37.43
C GLN A 574 26.98 50.63 -36.99
N GLY A 575 27.42 49.41 -36.65
CA GLY A 575 28.76 49.13 -36.10
C GLY A 575 28.72 47.92 -35.17
N GLU A 576 28.51 46.69 -35.63
CA GLU A 576 29.40 45.85 -36.46
C GLU A 576 30.63 45.28 -35.70
N VAL A 577 30.89 43.98 -35.96
CA VAL A 577 32.16 43.24 -35.76
C VAL A 577 32.52 42.63 -34.38
N ASN A 578 32.93 41.35 -34.44
CA ASN A 578 33.69 40.54 -33.48
C ASN A 578 33.09 40.18 -32.09
N ASN A 579 32.20 39.19 -32.10
CA ASN A 579 32.17 38.18 -31.03
C ASN A 579 33.21 37.07 -31.33
N SER A 580 33.77 36.40 -30.32
CA SER A 580 35.05 35.69 -30.44
C SER A 580 35.00 34.16 -30.67
N TYR A 581 36.01 33.67 -31.37
CA TYR A 581 36.62 32.32 -31.37
C TYR A 581 35.90 31.18 -30.63
N TYR A 582 35.45 30.15 -31.37
CA TYR A 582 36.23 28.92 -31.60
C TYR A 582 35.70 28.15 -32.84
N GLY A 583 36.50 27.28 -33.46
CA GLY A 583 36.14 26.54 -34.69
C GLY A 583 35.12 25.40 -34.46
N LYS A 584 34.45 24.79 -35.47
CA LYS A 584 34.85 24.42 -36.86
C LYS A 584 36.14 23.58 -36.89
N MET A 585 36.24 22.45 -37.61
CA MET A 585 35.38 21.77 -38.61
C MET A 585 35.58 20.23 -38.45
N GLU A 586 34.89 19.28 -39.11
CA GLU A 586 34.04 19.33 -40.32
C GLU A 586 32.96 18.21 -40.33
N ILE A 587 32.09 18.22 -41.35
CA ILE A 587 31.08 17.17 -41.63
C ILE A 587 31.30 16.65 -43.06
N SER A 588 31.37 15.33 -43.26
CA SER A 588 31.31 14.69 -44.58
C SER A 588 29.93 14.10 -44.86
N HIS A 589 29.25 14.56 -45.92
CA HIS A 589 27.95 14.04 -46.37
C HIS A 589 28.08 13.03 -47.52
N SER A 590 27.64 11.78 -47.30
CA SER A 590 27.17 10.80 -48.31
C SER A 590 26.80 9.49 -47.58
N SER A 591 25.75 8.74 -47.90
CA SER A 591 24.65 8.93 -48.86
C SER A 591 23.33 8.45 -48.25
N LYS A 592 22.20 8.94 -48.76
CA LYS A 592 20.88 8.29 -48.58
C LYS A 592 20.60 7.34 -49.75
N ASN A 593 19.58 6.48 -49.57
CA ASN A 593 19.01 5.52 -50.52
C ASN A 593 19.79 4.20 -50.67
N HIS A 594 19.29 3.14 -50.03
CA HIS A 594 18.98 1.82 -50.62
C HIS A 594 18.54 0.84 -49.51
N TYR A 595 17.26 0.86 -49.14
CA TYR A 595 16.58 -0.20 -48.36
C TYR A 595 15.05 -0.06 -48.53
N LYS A 596 14.58 -0.10 -49.79
CA LYS A 596 13.14 -0.07 -50.09
C LYS A 596 12.75 -0.66 -51.45
N GLU A 597 13.39 -1.76 -51.82
CA GLU A 597 13.01 -2.73 -52.85
C GLU A 597 13.43 -4.13 -52.33
N ASP A 598 13.12 -5.21 -53.05
CA ASP A 598 13.36 -6.63 -52.69
C ASP A 598 12.47 -7.30 -51.62
N ILE A 599 11.34 -6.71 -51.22
CA ILE A 599 10.22 -7.45 -50.57
C ILE A 599 8.90 -7.16 -51.29
N LEU A 600 8.89 -7.35 -52.61
CA LEU A 600 7.67 -7.23 -53.44
C LEU A 600 7.80 -7.95 -54.80
N ASN A 601 8.13 -9.25 -54.76
CA ASN A 601 7.88 -10.21 -55.85
C ASN A 601 7.98 -11.64 -55.29
N LYS A 602 7.36 -12.63 -55.96
CA LYS A 602 7.25 -14.05 -55.55
C LYS A 602 6.38 -14.33 -54.31
N GLN A 603 5.13 -13.86 -54.37
CA GLN A 603 4.02 -14.82 -54.29
C GLN A 603 3.65 -15.21 -55.74
N ASP A 604 2.87 -16.29 -55.91
CA ASP A 604 2.51 -16.95 -57.18
C ASP A 604 3.56 -17.89 -57.82
N GLU A 605 3.76 -19.06 -57.19
CA GLU A 605 3.83 -20.36 -57.90
C GLU A 605 3.51 -21.50 -56.90
N VAL A 606 2.73 -22.51 -57.32
CA VAL A 606 2.18 -23.55 -56.42
C VAL A 606 2.25 -24.95 -57.05
N SER A 607 2.52 -25.94 -56.19
CA SER A 607 2.44 -27.40 -56.38
C SER A 607 3.67 -28.12 -56.95
N GLN A 608 3.72 -29.42 -56.65
CA GLN A 608 4.69 -30.42 -57.15
C GLN A 608 6.15 -30.30 -56.67
N ASN A 609 6.37 -30.49 -55.36
CA ASN A 609 6.95 -31.74 -54.86
C ASN A 609 6.79 -31.84 -53.33
N GLY A 610 6.76 -33.08 -52.80
CA GLY A 610 6.44 -33.34 -51.39
C GLY A 610 7.64 -33.77 -50.57
N GLU A 611 8.10 -32.90 -49.67
CA GLU A 611 8.98 -33.28 -48.55
C GLU A 611 8.29 -33.00 -47.21
N ILE A 612 8.36 -33.95 -46.28
CA ILE A 612 7.67 -33.88 -45.00
C ILE A 612 8.55 -33.13 -43.99
N ILE A 613 8.33 -31.83 -43.87
CA ILE A 613 9.01 -30.99 -42.87
C ILE A 613 8.48 -31.33 -41.47
N SER A 614 9.35 -31.84 -40.61
CA SER A 614 9.03 -32.17 -39.21
C SER A 614 8.71 -30.91 -38.39
N PRO A 615 7.65 -30.89 -37.55
CA PRO A 615 7.33 -29.75 -36.69
C PRO A 615 8.47 -29.40 -35.71
N LEU A 616 8.58 -28.10 -35.38
CA LEU A 616 9.52 -27.60 -34.38
C LEU A 616 9.20 -28.13 -32.96
N PRO A 617 10.20 -28.28 -32.06
CA PRO A 617 10.01 -28.95 -30.77
C PRO A 617 8.90 -28.38 -29.88
N TYR A 618 8.61 -27.07 -29.99
CA TYR A 618 7.56 -26.38 -29.23
C TYR A 618 6.15 -26.94 -29.48
N GLN A 619 5.90 -27.53 -30.65
CA GLN A 619 4.60 -28.14 -30.97
C GLN A 619 4.32 -29.34 -30.06
N GLN A 620 5.33 -30.19 -29.82
CA GLN A 620 5.17 -31.46 -29.11
C GLN A 620 4.90 -31.28 -27.61
N SER A 621 5.41 -30.21 -26.99
CA SER A 621 5.20 -29.91 -25.57
C SER A 621 3.79 -29.42 -25.21
N ILE A 622 2.96 -29.05 -26.20
CA ILE A 622 1.57 -28.63 -25.98
C ILE A 622 0.64 -29.85 -25.90
N ASP A 623 0.92 -30.90 -26.68
CA ASP A 623 0.07 -32.10 -26.80
C ASP A 623 0.18 -33.09 -25.62
N ASP A 624 1.19 -32.95 -24.76
CA ASP A 624 1.46 -33.88 -23.65
C ASP A 624 0.69 -33.58 -22.34
N ILE A 625 0.14 -32.37 -22.18
CA ILE A 625 -0.75 -32.07 -21.04
C ILE A 625 -2.11 -32.77 -21.21
N PRO A 626 -2.78 -32.74 -22.39
CA PRO A 626 -3.93 -33.59 -22.66
C PRO A 626 -3.66 -35.08 -22.41
N LYS A 627 -2.47 -35.60 -22.75
CA LYS A 627 -2.11 -37.02 -22.53
C LYS A 627 -2.02 -37.39 -21.04
N LYS A 628 -1.62 -36.47 -20.15
CA LYS A 628 -1.63 -36.70 -18.69
C LYS A 628 -3.02 -36.58 -18.06
N LEU A 629 -3.95 -35.84 -18.67
CA LEU A 629 -5.37 -35.84 -18.31
C LEU A 629 -6.16 -37.00 -18.96
N ALA A 630 -5.57 -37.64 -19.96
CA ALA A 630 -6.02 -38.89 -20.56
C ALA A 630 -5.39 -40.14 -19.91
N ASP A 631 -4.72 -40.01 -18.76
CA ASP A 631 -4.32 -41.16 -17.94
C ASP A 631 -5.58 -41.94 -17.51
N PRO A 632 -5.74 -43.21 -17.96
CA PRO A 632 -6.90 -44.01 -17.59
C PRO A 632 -7.02 -44.19 -16.07
N ALA A 633 -5.91 -44.25 -15.34
CA ALA A 633 -5.92 -44.41 -13.89
C ALA A 633 -6.47 -43.15 -13.18
N LEU A 634 -6.21 -41.95 -13.72
CA LEU A 634 -6.77 -40.70 -13.20
C LEU A 634 -8.29 -40.63 -13.45
N GLN A 635 -8.73 -40.99 -14.65
CA GLN A 635 -10.15 -41.02 -15.01
C GLN A 635 -10.92 -42.11 -14.26
N GLU A 636 -10.32 -43.27 -14.06
CA GLU A 636 -10.88 -44.36 -13.25
C GLU A 636 -10.95 -44.00 -11.76
N LYS A 637 -9.94 -43.30 -11.22
CA LYS A 637 -9.98 -42.77 -9.84
C LYS A 637 -11.07 -41.71 -9.66
N ILE A 638 -11.25 -40.81 -10.63
CA ILE A 638 -12.37 -39.85 -10.70
C ILE A 638 -13.73 -40.58 -10.71
N LYS A 639 -13.83 -41.71 -11.43
CA LYS A 639 -15.04 -42.52 -11.55
C LYS A 639 -15.33 -43.31 -10.26
N LEU A 640 -14.31 -43.90 -9.63
CA LEU A 640 -14.39 -44.60 -8.35
C LEU A 640 -14.75 -43.68 -7.17
N MET A 641 -14.34 -42.42 -7.23
CA MET A 641 -14.75 -41.38 -6.26
C MET A 641 -16.20 -40.88 -6.50
N GLY A 642 -16.95 -41.43 -7.47
CA GLY A 642 -18.33 -41.04 -7.76
C GLY A 642 -18.48 -39.68 -8.44
N ILE A 643 -17.38 -39.07 -8.90
CA ILE A 643 -17.37 -37.66 -9.30
C ILE A 643 -18.02 -37.47 -10.70
N GLN A 644 -18.27 -38.51 -11.50
CA GLN A 644 -18.78 -38.33 -12.87
C GLN A 644 -20.14 -37.59 -12.96
N ASP A 645 -21.06 -37.79 -12.01
CA ASP A 645 -22.27 -36.97 -11.95
C ASP A 645 -22.04 -35.61 -11.26
N TYR A 646 -21.05 -35.52 -10.35
CA TYR A 646 -20.58 -34.24 -9.80
C TYR A 646 -20.01 -33.32 -10.91
N TYR A 647 -19.29 -33.88 -11.88
CA TYR A 647 -18.81 -33.16 -13.08
C TYR A 647 -19.94 -32.61 -13.95
N ARG A 648 -21.14 -33.22 -13.96
CA ARG A 648 -22.33 -32.62 -14.60
C ARG A 648 -22.89 -31.43 -13.81
N SER A 649 -22.77 -31.46 -12.48
CA SER A 649 -23.16 -30.31 -11.63
C SER A 649 -22.12 -29.20 -11.55
N ILE A 650 -20.89 -29.35 -12.09
CA ILE A 650 -19.82 -28.34 -11.98
C ILE A 650 -20.19 -26.97 -12.58
N GLU A 651 -21.01 -26.92 -13.64
CA GLU A 651 -21.53 -25.64 -14.19
C GLU A 651 -22.57 -24.96 -13.26
N GLU A 652 -23.03 -25.67 -12.21
CA GLU A 652 -23.99 -25.21 -11.19
C GLU A 652 -23.39 -25.11 -9.76
N ILE A 653 -22.14 -25.55 -9.50
CA ILE A 653 -21.52 -25.43 -8.16
C ILE A 653 -21.27 -23.96 -7.82
N ASP A 654 -22.09 -23.44 -6.90
CA ASP A 654 -22.12 -22.06 -6.41
C ASP A 654 -22.03 -21.03 -7.54
N ASN A 655 -22.86 -21.17 -8.57
CA ASN A 655 -22.89 -20.27 -9.74
C ASN A 655 -21.54 -20.13 -10.48
N ASN A 656 -20.67 -21.15 -10.43
CA ASN A 656 -19.30 -21.16 -10.94
C ASN A 656 -18.26 -20.45 -10.03
N ASN A 657 -18.61 -20.10 -8.78
CA ASN A 657 -17.70 -19.45 -7.85
C ASN A 657 -16.76 -20.45 -7.16
N VAL A 658 -15.51 -20.49 -7.65
CA VAL A 658 -14.40 -21.22 -7.02
C VAL A 658 -13.79 -20.42 -5.86
N ILE A 659 -14.07 -19.11 -5.77
CA ILE A 659 -13.69 -18.23 -4.67
C ILE A 659 -14.97 -17.60 -4.08
N ILE A 660 -15.22 -17.82 -2.78
CA ILE A 660 -16.46 -17.47 -2.08
C ILE A 660 -16.20 -16.62 -0.81
N SER A 661 -17.18 -15.86 -0.36
CA SER A 661 -17.13 -15.06 0.87
C SER A 661 -17.26 -15.97 2.09
N MET A 662 -16.21 -16.03 2.92
CA MET A 662 -16.17 -16.88 4.12
C MET A 662 -15.62 -16.08 5.31
N SER A 663 -16.42 -15.11 5.73
CA SER A 663 -16.10 -14.21 6.85
C SER A 663 -15.94 -14.97 8.18
N GLU A 664 -15.16 -14.41 9.10
CA GLU A 664 -15.01 -14.94 10.46
C GLU A 664 -16.13 -14.45 11.38
N PHE A 665 -16.67 -15.33 12.21
CA PHE A 665 -17.64 -14.99 13.24
C PHE A 665 -16.96 -15.02 14.61
N LYS A 666 -16.86 -13.86 15.26
CA LYS A 666 -16.39 -13.71 16.63
C LYS A 666 -17.57 -13.32 17.50
N GLY A 667 -17.90 -14.14 18.50
CA GLY A 667 -18.84 -13.78 19.57
C GLY A 667 -18.30 -12.61 20.41
N ASP A 668 -19.12 -11.91 21.19
CA ASP A 668 -20.43 -12.34 21.71
C ASP A 668 -21.67 -11.67 21.06
N ASP A 669 -21.47 -10.63 20.22
CA ASP A 669 -22.49 -9.61 19.95
C ASP A 669 -23.48 -9.87 18.78
N ASN A 670 -23.54 -11.10 18.24
CA ASN A 670 -24.47 -11.53 17.17
C ASN A 670 -24.50 -10.67 15.87
N LYS A 671 -23.43 -9.93 15.56
CA LYS A 671 -23.41 -8.93 14.46
C LYS A 671 -22.39 -9.23 13.36
N GLY A 672 -22.85 -9.93 12.32
CA GLY A 672 -22.24 -9.93 10.98
C GLY A 672 -20.95 -10.74 10.82
N GLY A 673 -20.43 -10.74 9.58
CA GLY A 673 -19.19 -11.41 9.20
C GLY A 673 -17.99 -10.46 9.25
N THR A 674 -16.99 -10.81 10.05
CA THR A 674 -15.73 -10.05 10.19
C THR A 674 -14.68 -10.48 9.16
N MET A 675 -13.74 -9.58 8.84
CA MET A 675 -12.62 -9.88 7.93
C MET A 675 -11.63 -10.83 8.60
N ARG A 676 -11.04 -11.79 7.84
CA ARG A 676 -9.90 -12.58 8.30
C ARG A 676 -8.67 -11.68 8.34
N LEU A 677 -8.31 -11.28 9.56
CA LEU A 677 -7.43 -10.15 9.84
C LEU A 677 -6.45 -10.45 11.00
N GLY A 678 -5.23 -9.91 10.91
CA GLY A 678 -4.17 -10.11 11.91
C GLY A 678 -3.38 -11.42 11.73
N VAL A 679 -2.57 -11.80 12.74
CA VAL A 679 -1.85 -13.08 12.70
C VAL A 679 -2.81 -14.26 12.79
N LYS A 680 -2.63 -15.25 11.92
CA LYS A 680 -3.28 -16.56 12.00
C LYS A 680 -2.23 -17.67 11.93
N GLN A 681 -2.58 -18.81 12.52
CA GLN A 681 -1.80 -20.04 12.38
C GLN A 681 -2.26 -20.79 11.12
N SER A 682 -1.32 -21.07 10.22
CA SER A 682 -1.51 -22.06 9.15
C SER A 682 -0.73 -23.33 9.48
N THR A 683 -1.32 -24.50 9.24
CA THR A 683 -0.70 -25.81 9.40
C THR A 683 -0.23 -26.30 8.04
N ILE A 684 1.06 -26.61 7.91
CA ILE A 684 1.64 -27.21 6.70
C ILE A 684 1.38 -28.72 6.78
N ILE A 685 0.54 -29.22 5.88
CA ILE A 685 0.10 -30.62 5.86
C ILE A 685 0.96 -31.50 4.93
N ASP A 686 1.68 -30.87 4.00
CA ASP A 686 2.46 -31.53 2.97
C ASP A 686 3.97 -31.33 3.22
N LYS A 687 4.64 -32.38 3.70
CA LYS A 687 6.07 -32.35 4.03
C LYS A 687 7.00 -32.42 2.82
N ASP A 688 6.47 -32.77 1.65
CA ASP A 688 7.24 -32.78 0.39
C ASP A 688 7.15 -31.43 -0.36
N SER A 689 6.25 -30.53 0.07
CA SER A 689 6.06 -29.19 -0.48
C SER A 689 7.34 -28.34 -0.49
N LEU A 690 7.38 -27.34 -1.37
CA LEU A 690 8.42 -26.31 -1.34
C LEU A 690 8.26 -25.43 -0.09
N THR A 691 7.03 -25.20 0.35
CA THR A 691 6.69 -24.45 1.56
C THR A 691 7.33 -25.06 2.81
N TYR A 692 7.21 -26.38 3.03
CA TYR A 692 7.79 -27.04 4.21
C TYR A 692 9.32 -26.87 4.25
N LYS A 693 9.96 -27.00 3.09
CA LYS A 693 11.41 -26.81 2.88
C LYS A 693 11.84 -25.34 3.05
N SER A 694 10.98 -24.41 2.62
CA SER A 694 11.21 -22.96 2.72
C SER A 694 11.13 -22.48 4.18
N TYR A 695 10.13 -22.95 4.93
CA TYR A 695 9.99 -22.68 6.37
C TYR A 695 10.79 -23.66 7.25
N ASP A 696 11.91 -24.18 6.75
CA ASP A 696 12.93 -24.94 7.49
C ASP A 696 12.42 -26.19 8.27
N GLU A 697 11.40 -26.87 7.73
CA GLU A 697 10.64 -28.01 8.29
C GLU A 697 9.63 -27.66 9.40
N ALA A 698 9.24 -26.39 9.53
CA ALA A 698 8.16 -26.00 10.44
C ALA A 698 6.81 -26.60 10.01
N THR A 699 6.07 -27.20 10.96
CA THR A 699 4.71 -27.70 10.73
C THR A 699 3.63 -26.62 10.86
N TYR A 700 3.96 -25.50 11.49
CA TYR A 700 3.06 -24.37 11.75
C TYR A 700 3.76 -23.06 11.40
N ILE A 701 3.06 -22.16 10.72
CA ILE A 701 3.53 -20.81 10.39
C ILE A 701 2.51 -19.78 10.91
N PHE A 702 3.01 -18.59 11.23
CA PHE A 702 2.24 -17.49 11.81
C PHE A 702 2.42 -16.25 10.94
N GLU A 703 1.45 -15.99 10.07
CA GLU A 703 1.50 -14.94 9.05
C GLU A 703 0.27 -14.04 9.15
N ARG A 704 0.30 -12.86 8.52
CA ARG A 704 -0.73 -11.82 8.67
C ARG A 704 -1.74 -11.83 7.52
N HIS A 705 -3.03 -11.86 7.84
CA HIS A 705 -4.13 -11.90 6.87
C HIS A 705 -4.85 -10.55 6.78
N ARG A 706 -5.49 -10.30 5.63
CA ARG A 706 -6.33 -9.13 5.36
C ARG A 706 -7.33 -9.40 4.22
N HIS A 707 -8.23 -10.36 4.37
CA HIS A 707 -9.18 -10.74 3.31
C HIS A 707 -10.54 -11.25 3.82
N ARG A 708 -11.50 -11.35 2.89
CA ARG A 708 -12.88 -11.83 3.13
C ARG A 708 -13.25 -13.07 2.32
N PHE A 709 -12.46 -13.37 1.29
CA PHE A 709 -12.75 -14.38 0.29
C PHE A 709 -11.78 -15.55 0.42
N GLU A 710 -12.33 -16.76 0.37
CA GLU A 710 -11.63 -18.03 0.51
C GLU A 710 -11.87 -18.91 -0.72
N ILE A 711 -11.00 -19.90 -0.91
CA ILE A 711 -11.21 -20.94 -1.93
C ILE A 711 -12.36 -21.84 -1.47
N ASN A 712 -13.33 -22.03 -2.35
CA ASN A 712 -14.52 -22.84 -2.09
C ASN A 712 -14.12 -24.31 -1.82
N PRO A 713 -14.35 -24.85 -0.60
CA PRO A 713 -13.91 -26.21 -0.26
C PRO A 713 -14.48 -27.31 -1.17
N LYS A 714 -15.62 -27.06 -1.83
CA LYS A 714 -16.24 -27.96 -2.82
C LYS A 714 -15.30 -28.23 -4.02
N TYR A 715 -14.52 -27.24 -4.44
CA TYR A 715 -13.60 -27.36 -5.58
C TYR A 715 -12.23 -27.94 -5.20
N VAL A 716 -11.87 -28.03 -3.91
CA VAL A 716 -10.53 -28.43 -3.45
C VAL A 716 -10.11 -29.82 -3.97
N PRO A 717 -10.92 -30.90 -3.86
CA PRO A 717 -10.52 -32.22 -4.36
C PRO A 717 -10.34 -32.25 -5.90
N LEU A 718 -11.10 -31.44 -6.63
CA LEU A 718 -10.97 -31.33 -8.09
C LEU A 718 -9.65 -30.64 -8.47
N LEU A 719 -9.31 -29.55 -7.78
CA LEU A 719 -8.07 -28.80 -7.98
C LEU A 719 -6.82 -29.62 -7.65
N GLU A 720 -6.87 -30.38 -6.55
CA GLU A 720 -5.82 -31.34 -6.19
C GLU A 720 -5.69 -32.44 -7.27
N SER A 721 -6.80 -32.92 -7.85
CA SER A 721 -6.78 -33.95 -8.91
C SER A 721 -6.16 -33.48 -10.24
N VAL A 722 -6.19 -32.17 -10.53
CA VAL A 722 -5.51 -31.58 -11.71
C VAL A 722 -4.12 -31.01 -11.38
N GLY A 723 -3.59 -31.28 -10.18
CA GLY A 723 -2.20 -31.01 -9.81
C GLY A 723 -1.93 -29.69 -9.08
N LEU A 724 -2.96 -28.91 -8.73
CA LEU A 724 -2.81 -27.76 -7.83
C LEU A 724 -2.95 -28.24 -6.37
N SER A 725 -1.82 -28.44 -5.70
CA SER A 725 -1.75 -29.00 -4.35
C SER A 725 -1.98 -27.92 -3.29
N PHE A 726 -2.86 -28.15 -2.31
CA PHE A 726 -3.00 -27.25 -1.15
C PHE A 726 -2.13 -27.72 0.01
N VAL A 727 -0.96 -27.10 0.15
CA VAL A 727 0.13 -27.58 1.02
C VAL A 727 0.01 -27.11 2.47
N ALA A 728 -0.75 -26.04 2.71
CA ALA A 728 -1.09 -25.55 4.04
C ALA A 728 -2.57 -25.14 4.14
N LYS A 729 -3.15 -25.38 5.31
CA LYS A 729 -4.56 -25.12 5.63
C LYS A 729 -4.65 -24.41 6.99
N ASP A 730 -5.79 -23.81 7.30
CA ASP A 730 -5.99 -23.22 8.64
C ASP A 730 -6.16 -24.29 9.73
N VAL A 731 -6.27 -23.85 10.99
CA VAL A 731 -6.41 -24.76 12.16
C VAL A 731 -7.65 -25.66 12.06
N GLU A 732 -8.72 -25.17 11.43
CA GLU A 732 -9.97 -25.92 11.20
C GLU A 732 -9.88 -26.86 9.99
N SER A 733 -8.80 -26.76 9.19
CA SER A 733 -8.61 -27.44 7.88
C SER A 733 -9.68 -27.12 6.83
N VAL A 734 -10.42 -26.02 7.01
CA VAL A 734 -11.49 -25.55 6.12
C VAL A 734 -10.95 -24.60 5.07
N ARG A 735 -10.03 -23.70 5.46
CA ARG A 735 -9.48 -22.65 4.58
C ARG A 735 -8.14 -23.11 4.00
N MET A 736 -7.94 -22.86 2.71
CA MET A 736 -6.72 -23.24 1.99
C MET A 736 -5.77 -22.04 1.96
N GLU A 737 -4.65 -22.14 2.67
CA GLU A 737 -3.80 -20.97 2.97
C GLU A 737 -2.60 -20.84 2.03
N ILE A 738 -2.12 -21.96 1.47
CA ILE A 738 -1.05 -22.01 0.46
C ILE A 738 -1.36 -23.07 -0.60
N CYS A 739 -1.16 -22.73 -1.88
CA CYS A 739 -1.19 -23.68 -2.99
C CYS A 739 0.11 -23.71 -3.81
N GLU A 740 0.46 -24.87 -4.33
CA GLU A 740 1.66 -25.13 -5.13
C GLU A 740 1.35 -25.99 -6.37
N ILE A 741 2.14 -25.81 -7.44
CA ILE A 741 2.22 -26.79 -8.54
C ILE A 741 3.61 -27.42 -8.50
N LYS A 742 3.72 -28.61 -7.88
CA LYS A 742 4.99 -29.30 -7.56
C LYS A 742 5.89 -29.61 -8.76
N ASN A 743 5.35 -29.59 -9.98
CA ASN A 743 6.07 -29.88 -11.23
C ASN A 743 6.76 -28.65 -11.85
N LEU A 744 6.60 -27.46 -11.26
CA LEU A 744 7.23 -26.21 -11.71
C LEU A 744 8.32 -25.79 -10.71
N ASP A 745 9.32 -25.04 -11.16
CA ASP A 745 10.47 -24.65 -10.32
C ASP A 745 10.07 -23.73 -9.16
N PHE A 746 9.08 -22.86 -9.38
CA PHE A 746 8.39 -22.10 -8.33
C PHE A 746 7.03 -21.63 -8.83
N TYR A 747 5.95 -22.17 -8.28
CA TYR A 747 4.60 -21.65 -8.52
C TYR A 747 3.84 -21.74 -7.21
N VAL A 748 3.77 -20.63 -6.48
CA VAL A 748 3.23 -20.56 -5.12
C VAL A 748 2.18 -19.47 -5.02
N GLY A 749 0.99 -19.82 -4.52
CA GLY A 749 -0.03 -18.88 -4.07
C GLY A 749 -0.15 -18.92 -2.55
N VAL A 750 -0.25 -17.77 -1.90
CA VAL A 750 -0.51 -17.62 -0.45
C VAL A 750 -1.71 -16.70 -0.20
N GLN A 751 -2.56 -17.00 0.79
CA GLN A 751 -3.68 -16.12 1.19
C GLN A 751 -3.23 -14.97 2.10
N PHE A 752 -2.22 -15.20 2.94
CA PHE A 752 -1.60 -14.20 3.82
C PHE A 752 -0.68 -13.22 3.08
N HIS A 753 -0.20 -12.21 3.81
CA HIS A 753 0.72 -11.17 3.37
C HIS A 753 2.13 -11.38 3.95
N PRO A 754 2.99 -12.21 3.33
CA PRO A 754 4.37 -12.45 3.80
C PRO A 754 5.26 -11.19 3.80
N GLU A 755 4.82 -10.11 3.13
CA GLU A 755 5.52 -8.84 3.08
C GLU A 755 5.54 -8.07 4.41
N PHE A 756 4.65 -8.42 5.36
CA PHE A 756 4.59 -7.79 6.68
C PHE A 756 5.53 -8.47 7.69
N THR A 757 5.90 -9.74 7.50
CA THR A 757 6.79 -10.49 8.40
C THR A 757 8.26 -10.46 8.00
N SER A 758 8.59 -10.05 6.77
CA SER A 758 9.97 -9.87 6.31
C SER A 758 10.76 -8.80 7.11
N ARG A 759 12.04 -9.05 7.37
CA ARG A 759 12.97 -8.14 8.09
C ARG A 759 14.32 -8.01 7.36
N PRO A 760 15.10 -6.92 7.55
CA PRO A 760 16.38 -6.72 6.85
C PRO A 760 17.39 -7.86 7.04
N PHE A 761 17.52 -8.38 8.26
CA PHE A 761 18.42 -9.50 8.58
C PHE A 761 17.78 -10.89 8.41
N LYS A 762 16.50 -10.97 8.02
CA LYS A 762 15.79 -12.23 7.79
C LYS A 762 14.64 -12.02 6.79
N ALA A 763 14.88 -12.35 5.53
CA ALA A 763 13.86 -12.28 4.50
C ALA A 763 12.67 -13.20 4.83
N ASN A 764 11.46 -12.87 4.37
CA ASN A 764 10.38 -13.86 4.49
C ASN A 764 10.74 -15.07 3.59
N PRO A 765 10.61 -16.33 4.06
CA PRO A 765 11.07 -17.49 3.30
C PRO A 765 10.48 -17.63 1.89
N ILE A 766 9.22 -17.25 1.69
CA ILE A 766 8.56 -17.34 0.38
C ILE A 766 9.16 -16.33 -0.61
N PHE A 767 9.48 -15.11 -0.16
CA PHE A 767 10.20 -14.12 -0.96
C PHE A 767 11.64 -14.56 -1.26
N LEU A 768 12.33 -15.17 -0.30
CA LEU A 768 13.70 -15.68 -0.47
C LEU A 768 13.73 -16.83 -1.50
N ALA A 769 12.81 -17.79 -1.40
CA ALA A 769 12.67 -18.89 -2.35
C ALA A 769 12.29 -18.41 -3.76
N PHE A 770 11.37 -17.43 -3.88
CA PHE A 770 10.96 -16.82 -5.15
C PHE A 770 12.13 -16.15 -5.88
N ILE A 771 12.95 -15.36 -5.17
CA ILE A 771 14.14 -14.71 -5.74
C ILE A 771 15.19 -15.74 -6.18
N LEU A 772 15.41 -16.78 -5.37
CA LEU A 772 16.34 -17.87 -5.74
C LEU A 772 15.86 -18.66 -6.95
N ALA A 773 14.55 -18.94 -7.06
CA ALA A 773 13.96 -19.61 -8.21
C ALA A 773 14.08 -18.78 -9.49
N SER A 774 13.84 -17.46 -9.39
CA SER A 774 14.00 -16.49 -10.49
C SER A 774 15.40 -16.54 -11.12
N LYS A 775 16.44 -16.94 -10.37
CA LYS A 775 17.80 -17.14 -10.89
C LYS A 775 18.25 -18.61 -10.96
N GLY A 776 17.34 -19.57 -10.80
CA GLY A 776 17.60 -21.02 -10.82
C GLY A 776 18.31 -21.61 -9.59
N LYS A 777 18.78 -20.78 -8.65
CA LYS A 777 19.68 -21.17 -7.53
C LYS A 777 18.94 -21.75 -6.31
N LEU A 778 17.62 -21.94 -6.39
CA LEU A 778 16.79 -22.47 -5.30
C LEU A 778 17.18 -23.90 -4.91
N LYS A 779 17.35 -24.78 -5.89
CA LYS A 779 17.74 -26.18 -5.66
C LYS A 779 19.13 -26.26 -5.01
N ASP A 780 20.07 -25.42 -5.45
CA ASP A 780 21.41 -25.33 -4.85
C ASP A 780 21.37 -24.86 -3.39
N ARG A 781 20.53 -23.86 -3.07
CA ARG A 781 20.35 -23.38 -1.69
C ARG A 781 19.77 -24.50 -0.81
N LEU A 782 18.70 -25.16 -1.25
CA LEU A 782 18.08 -26.26 -0.50
C LEU A 782 19.05 -27.43 -0.30
N ASN A 783 19.78 -27.85 -1.35
CA ASN A 783 20.79 -28.90 -1.27
C ASN A 783 21.90 -28.55 -0.26
N LYS A 784 22.40 -27.31 -0.28
CA LYS A 784 23.46 -26.83 0.62
C LYS A 784 23.08 -26.92 2.11
N PHE A 785 21.81 -26.73 2.44
CA PHE A 785 21.30 -26.71 3.81
C PHE A 785 20.40 -27.92 4.15
N GLY A 786 20.51 -29.03 3.39
CA GLY A 786 19.82 -30.28 3.71
C GLY A 786 18.30 -30.21 3.58
N ASN A 787 17.81 -29.72 2.44
CA ASN A 787 16.39 -29.41 2.14
C ASN A 787 15.79 -28.23 2.94
N LYS A 788 16.61 -27.41 3.59
CA LYS A 788 16.19 -26.19 4.28
C LYS A 788 16.62 -24.94 3.53
N LEU A 789 15.95 -23.82 3.75
CA LEU A 789 16.27 -22.53 3.11
C LEU A 789 17.17 -21.68 4.01
N CYS A 790 16.99 -21.80 5.33
CA CYS A 790 17.73 -21.13 6.39
C CYS A 790 17.76 -19.60 6.22
N SER A 791 16.58 -18.98 6.15
CA SER A 791 16.47 -17.51 6.02
C SER A 791 17.14 -16.80 7.19
N GLY A 792 17.96 -15.79 6.88
CA GLY A 792 18.75 -15.02 7.85
C GLY A 792 20.04 -15.70 8.33
N SER A 793 20.37 -16.91 7.85
CA SER A 793 21.62 -17.63 8.21
C SER A 793 22.91 -16.91 7.77
N LEU A 794 22.77 -15.80 7.04
CA LEU A 794 23.84 -14.91 6.64
C LEU A 794 24.32 -13.98 7.77
N TYR A 795 23.49 -13.79 8.81
CA TYR A 795 23.71 -12.85 9.91
C TYR A 795 23.58 -13.51 11.29
N ALA A 796 23.60 -14.85 11.34
CA ALA A 796 23.39 -15.69 12.52
C ALA A 796 24.70 -16.17 13.15
#